data_AF-A0A811KCX9-F1
#
_entry.id   AF-A0A811KCX9-F1
#
_cell.length_a   1.000
_cell.length_b   1.000
_cell.length_c   1.000
_cell.angle_alpha   90.00
_cell.angle_beta   90.00
_cell.angle_gamma   90.00
#
_symmetry.space_group_name_H-M   'P 1'
#
loop_
_entity.id
_entity.type
_entity.pdbx_description
1 polymer ?
#
loop_
_entity_poly.entity_id
_entity_poly.type
_entity_poly.pdbx_seq_one_letter_code
_entity_poly.pdbx_strand_id
1 'polypeptide(L)'
;MAPIIELDVPRVARDTILKYNGWGYNDSYFALSKSKDAYMTGDRYEISGKIIPNLRPWFENNMKVDLNKPTPAVPFNKLTIPNPISNNEFIEFLQNNSISFSNKDVYRVNRCHGHTVHDMFAVRYNHLERVPDIVVWPRNEMQVQQVVTAANKFNVVIIPIGGGTSVTNAVNCPNEETRTICSLDMQIMTDILYIDEANLIARVQPGLTGIQLEKILNEKGFTCGHEPDSLEFSTVGGWVSTRASGMKKNKYGNIEDLIVHINLVTAKGIIRKQCQVPRISAGPDLHQLVLGSEGTLGVVTERCQPASLRLVDNEQFIMGQSMKTQSTSWLSTLSSSISKAYITKWKGFQVDEMVAATCVFEGTAEEVAQQSKRLYDLASQFEGVIGGEENGRYGYRLTFAIAYLRDLGMEYGVIGESFETSVAWDKVEALCRNVKELLKRQAAELGVKYPILSSCRVTQVYDAGACVYFYFGFNCHGLQDPLAVYDAIEVSARDEVISCGGSISHHHGIGKLRKRWLQSTISSTGVNVLKALKQELDPKNIFAANNLFDSSDFKSKFGYGPGPGKFPTDLEPRHVRNDSTQRLLKAQVDEHEVQKTPARNFVVRQSGADFRKEHNIHVEPTLYLKSSAPARRPVFTMKRAVKSIGQAMPALFTWFLILGCTSAFFYLVVPAIIKQLGTLGMVLSSLDLLFFLFLIANLFMATTMDPGRHPAAIASEESVDDFRSPLYKNVEVNGITVRMKWCVTCRFYRPPRSSHCSVCDKCIDCFDHHCPWVHNCVGRRNYRYFFLFLIFLTLHMISIFSLCLTFCLTTGVNLRHEYLSPPYLCSLILMGLFVLLCFPIIGLTGFHVVLVVRARTTNEQVTGKFRSGYNPFTEGCWQNLAKALCTSQYPNYELPKKVALKQSDSLSVLYVPDNNSKKDGHIPMRNMITVSSPQNKDVANVTV
;
A
#
# COMPACT_ATOMS: atom_id res chain seq x y z
N MET A 1 42.55 35.88 1.37
CA MET A 1 41.64 35.08 0.50
C MET A 1 42.50 34.29 -0.45
N ALA A 2 42.12 33.05 -0.77
CA ALA A 2 42.71 32.32 -1.89
C ALA A 2 42.36 33.01 -3.23
N PRO A 3 43.15 32.82 -4.30
CA PRO A 3 42.77 33.29 -5.63
C PRO A 3 41.52 32.56 -6.13
N ILE A 4 40.57 33.30 -6.72
CA ILE A 4 39.40 32.71 -7.36
C ILE A 4 39.82 32.18 -8.74
N ILE A 5 39.49 30.93 -9.03
CA ILE A 5 39.74 30.25 -10.30
C ILE A 5 38.43 29.60 -10.73
N GLU A 6 37.91 29.99 -11.90
CA GLU A 6 36.64 29.51 -12.42
C GLU A 6 36.59 29.47 -13.95
N LEU A 7 35.77 28.58 -14.52
CA LEU A 7 35.59 28.37 -15.95
C LEU A 7 34.13 27.99 -16.25
N ASP A 8 33.51 28.67 -17.23
CA ASP A 8 32.17 28.35 -17.76
C ASP A 8 31.09 28.09 -16.67
N VAL A 9 31.07 28.91 -15.62
CA VAL A 9 30.22 28.68 -14.44
C VAL A 9 28.73 28.81 -14.80
N PRO A 10 27.92 27.75 -14.62
CA PRO A 10 26.52 27.77 -15.02
C PRO A 10 25.66 28.57 -14.05
N ARG A 11 24.68 29.30 -14.60
CA ARG A 11 23.66 29.99 -13.80
C ARG A 11 22.57 29.02 -13.35
N VAL A 12 22.84 28.23 -12.30
CA VAL A 12 21.88 27.25 -11.75
C VAL A 12 20.95 27.83 -10.68
N ALA A 13 19.84 27.15 -10.43
CA ALA A 13 18.81 27.59 -9.49
C ALA A 13 19.31 27.68 -8.03
N ARG A 14 20.16 26.72 -7.60
CA ARG A 14 20.74 26.67 -6.24
C ARG A 14 21.40 27.98 -5.83
N ASP A 15 22.21 28.55 -6.74
CA ASP A 15 23.03 29.73 -6.44
C ASP A 15 22.36 31.06 -6.80
N THR A 16 21.10 31.04 -7.23
CA THR A 16 20.40 32.25 -7.72
C THR A 16 19.02 32.47 -7.13
N ILE A 17 18.27 31.42 -6.78
CA ILE A 17 16.88 31.54 -6.26
C ILE A 17 16.60 30.71 -5.01
N LEU A 18 17.51 29.85 -4.56
CA LEU A 18 17.38 29.10 -3.30
C LEU A 18 18.15 29.77 -2.15
N LYS A 19 17.73 29.47 -0.91
CA LYS A 19 18.45 29.89 0.30
C LYS A 19 19.72 29.05 0.51
N TYR A 20 20.77 29.68 1.04
CA TYR A 20 21.96 28.99 1.53
C TYR A 20 21.84 28.57 3.02
N ASN A 21 20.90 29.16 3.77
CA ASN A 21 20.79 29.04 5.23
C ASN A 21 19.38 28.64 5.72
N GLY A 22 18.63 27.92 4.89
CA GLY A 22 17.27 27.47 5.16
C GLY A 22 16.73 26.61 4.02
N TRP A 23 15.44 26.26 4.07
CA TRP A 23 14.79 25.46 3.02
C TRP A 23 14.27 26.33 1.86
N GLY A 24 14.42 25.81 0.62
CA GLY A 24 13.67 26.27 -0.54
C GLY A 24 14.00 27.67 -1.05
N TYR A 25 13.00 28.34 -1.63
CA TYR A 25 13.19 29.58 -2.41
C TYR A 25 13.41 30.82 -1.54
N ASN A 26 14.24 31.76 -2.01
CA ASN A 26 14.55 33.04 -1.33
C ASN A 26 13.33 33.95 -1.15
N ASP A 27 12.35 33.87 -2.06
CA ASP A 27 11.08 34.61 -1.98
C ASP A 27 10.07 33.99 -0.99
N SER A 28 10.35 32.81 -0.44
CA SER A 28 9.40 31.95 0.27
C SER A 28 9.86 31.67 1.71
N TYR A 29 9.26 32.37 2.66
CA TYR A 29 9.47 32.18 4.10
C TYR A 29 8.25 32.64 4.90
N PHE A 30 8.20 32.31 6.19
CA PHE A 30 7.17 32.85 7.09
C PHE A 30 7.62 34.17 7.70
N ALA A 31 6.74 35.17 7.66
CA ALA A 31 6.96 36.50 8.17
C ALA A 31 5.80 36.93 9.09
N LEU A 32 6.01 38.00 9.86
CA LEU A 32 4.97 38.60 10.71
C LEU A 32 4.47 39.91 10.08
N SER A 33 3.15 40.09 10.05
CA SER A 33 2.48 41.27 9.52
C SER A 33 2.66 42.49 10.45
N LYS A 34 2.16 43.67 10.01
CA LYS A 34 2.06 44.85 10.89
C LYS A 34 1.16 44.62 12.11
N SER A 35 0.11 43.80 11.96
CA SER A 35 -0.76 43.33 13.06
C SER A 35 -0.17 42.14 13.84
N LYS A 36 1.07 41.73 13.52
CA LYS A 36 1.83 40.63 14.15
C LYS A 36 1.30 39.21 13.91
N ASP A 37 0.33 39.04 13.01
CA ASP A 37 -0.09 37.73 12.50
C ASP A 37 1.00 37.11 11.59
N ALA A 38 1.07 35.79 11.55
CA ALA A 38 1.98 35.10 10.63
C ALA A 38 1.38 35.01 9.21
N TYR A 39 2.24 35.06 8.19
CA TYR A 39 1.89 34.81 6.78
C TYR A 39 3.09 34.24 6.03
N MET A 40 2.86 33.60 4.88
CA MET A 40 3.94 33.16 3.98
C MET A 40 4.19 34.18 2.88
N THR A 41 5.45 34.47 2.55
CA THR A 41 5.83 35.43 1.49
C THR A 41 5.72 34.84 0.08
N GLY A 42 6.01 35.69 -0.93
CA GLY A 42 6.00 35.32 -2.35
C GLY A 42 4.59 35.11 -2.91
N ASP A 43 4.51 34.31 -3.97
CA ASP A 43 3.30 33.92 -4.70
C ASP A 43 3.30 32.43 -5.13
N ARG A 44 4.42 31.71 -4.92
CA ARG A 44 4.63 30.32 -5.39
C ARG A 44 3.62 29.29 -4.88
N TYR A 45 3.18 29.44 -3.63
CA TYR A 45 2.34 28.46 -2.95
C TYR A 45 0.93 29.03 -2.72
N GLU A 46 -0.10 28.17 -2.68
CA GLU A 46 -1.48 28.64 -2.48
C GLU A 46 -1.70 29.34 -1.12
N ILE A 47 -0.77 29.20 -0.16
CA ILE A 47 -0.78 29.92 1.13
C ILE A 47 0.04 31.22 1.14
N SER A 48 0.82 31.49 0.09
CA SER A 48 1.60 32.72 -0.06
C SER A 48 0.68 33.95 -0.11
N GLY A 49 1.12 35.05 0.52
CA GLY A 49 0.36 36.28 0.69
C GLY A 49 -0.81 36.23 1.68
N LYS A 50 -1.17 35.05 2.22
CA LYS A 50 -2.35 34.87 3.07
C LYS A 50 -2.02 34.87 4.56
N ILE A 51 -2.85 35.54 5.35
CA ILE A 51 -2.75 35.55 6.82
C ILE A 51 -3.11 34.17 7.40
N ILE A 52 -2.28 33.70 8.33
CA ILE A 52 -2.37 32.43 9.06
C ILE A 52 -2.51 32.77 10.56
N PRO A 53 -3.71 33.17 11.03
CA PRO A 53 -3.88 33.83 12.33
C PRO A 53 -3.59 32.91 13.54
N ASN A 54 -3.72 31.59 13.38
CA ASN A 54 -3.54 30.64 14.47
C ASN A 54 -2.08 30.17 14.67
N LEU A 55 -1.17 30.45 13.72
CA LEU A 55 0.20 29.93 13.77
C LEU A 55 1.04 30.58 14.88
N ARG A 56 0.99 31.91 15.01
CA ARG A 56 1.65 32.62 16.13
C ARG A 56 1.13 32.13 17.49
N PRO A 57 -0.19 32.13 17.76
CA PRO A 57 -0.74 31.54 18.97
C PRO A 57 -0.33 30.08 19.21
N TRP A 58 -0.17 29.27 18.16
CA TRP A 58 0.29 27.88 18.32
C TRP A 58 1.74 27.82 18.81
N PHE A 59 2.66 28.59 18.24
CA PHE A 59 4.06 28.67 18.69
C PHE A 59 4.16 29.20 20.13
N GLU A 60 3.49 30.31 20.44
CA GLU A 60 3.54 30.94 21.76
C GLU A 60 2.93 30.05 22.86
N ASN A 61 1.83 29.34 22.57
CA ASN A 61 1.19 28.48 23.56
C ASN A 61 1.86 27.11 23.74
N ASN A 62 2.33 26.47 22.66
CA ASN A 62 2.90 25.11 22.74
C ASN A 62 4.41 25.13 22.97
N MET A 63 5.16 25.93 22.20
CA MET A 63 6.63 25.98 22.26
C MET A 63 7.18 27.04 23.24
N LYS A 64 6.30 27.89 23.81
CA LYS A 64 6.65 28.95 24.78
C LYS A 64 7.72 29.94 24.28
N VAL A 65 7.75 30.18 22.97
CA VAL A 65 8.62 31.18 22.34
C VAL A 65 7.98 32.57 22.36
N ASP A 66 8.83 33.61 22.36
CA ASP A 66 8.39 35.01 22.20
C ASP A 66 8.67 35.48 20.77
N LEU A 67 7.62 35.52 19.93
CA LEU A 67 7.71 35.93 18.52
C LEU A 67 8.02 37.43 18.31
N ASN A 68 8.39 38.15 19.37
CA ASN A 68 8.94 39.50 19.31
C ASN A 68 10.46 39.55 19.53
N LYS A 69 11.12 38.42 19.84
CA LYS A 69 12.55 38.31 20.14
C LYS A 69 13.25 37.29 19.21
N PRO A 70 13.58 37.66 17.96
CA PRO A 70 14.22 36.75 17.02
C PRO A 70 15.68 36.45 17.35
N THR A 71 16.15 35.27 16.92
CA THR A 71 17.54 34.78 16.96
C THR A 71 18.07 34.62 15.53
N PRO A 72 18.34 35.74 14.82
CA PRO A 72 18.61 35.73 13.38
C PRO A 72 19.91 35.04 13.01
N ALA A 73 19.94 34.48 11.80
CA ALA A 73 21.13 33.86 11.22
C ALA A 73 22.26 34.89 10.95
N VAL A 74 23.50 34.43 11.07
CA VAL A 74 24.71 35.15 10.66
C VAL A 74 24.67 35.38 9.14
N PRO A 75 24.81 36.63 8.66
CA PRO A 75 24.87 36.92 7.23
C PRO A 75 26.08 36.27 6.54
N PHE A 76 25.91 35.80 5.30
CA PHE A 76 26.95 35.12 4.51
C PHE A 76 28.32 35.81 4.54
N ASN A 77 28.36 37.15 4.43
CA ASN A 77 29.61 37.93 4.43
C ASN A 77 30.30 38.04 5.81
N LYS A 78 29.75 37.42 6.85
CA LYS A 78 30.35 37.24 8.17
C LYS A 78 30.69 35.78 8.49
N LEU A 79 30.43 34.85 7.56
CA LEU A 79 30.82 33.45 7.73
C LEU A 79 32.34 33.30 7.64
N THR A 80 32.89 32.46 8.50
CA THR A 80 34.29 32.03 8.54
C THR A 80 34.41 30.79 7.67
N ILE A 81 34.77 30.99 6.40
CA ILE A 81 34.80 29.92 5.39
C ILE A 81 36.26 29.45 5.22
N PRO A 82 36.56 28.14 5.35
CA PRO A 82 37.91 27.61 5.13
C PRO A 82 38.43 27.91 3.72
N ASN A 83 39.71 28.30 3.58
CA ASN A 83 40.32 28.47 2.24
C ASN A 83 40.36 27.12 1.49
N PRO A 84 40.19 27.09 0.15
CA PRO A 84 40.23 25.86 -0.63
C PRO A 84 41.64 25.29 -0.78
N ILE A 85 41.77 23.96 -0.66
CA ILE A 85 43.00 23.21 -0.96
C ILE A 85 43.12 22.99 -2.47
N SER A 86 44.04 23.69 -3.14
CA SER A 86 44.26 23.58 -4.59
C SER A 86 44.98 22.29 -4.99
N ASN A 87 44.53 21.67 -6.08
CA ASN A 87 45.24 20.62 -6.82
C ASN A 87 45.37 21.12 -8.27
N ASN A 88 46.57 21.57 -8.64
CA ASN A 88 46.75 22.33 -9.87
C ASN A 88 46.62 21.44 -11.10
N GLU A 89 47.12 20.21 -11.05
CA GLU A 89 47.05 19.24 -12.14
C GLU A 89 45.60 18.83 -12.47
N PHE A 90 44.72 18.77 -11.46
CA PHE A 90 43.28 18.56 -11.64
C PHE A 90 42.60 19.81 -12.23
N ILE A 91 42.96 21.02 -11.78
CA ILE A 91 42.43 22.29 -12.33
C ILE A 91 42.84 22.47 -13.79
N GLU A 92 44.12 22.25 -14.12
CA GLU A 92 44.63 22.25 -15.50
C GLU A 92 43.94 21.18 -16.35
N PHE A 93 43.64 19.99 -15.80
CA PHE A 93 42.85 18.98 -16.51
C PHE A 93 41.43 19.47 -16.82
N LEU A 94 40.73 20.08 -15.87
CA LEU A 94 39.38 20.62 -16.08
C LEU A 94 39.39 21.73 -17.15
N GLN A 95 40.37 22.63 -17.10
CA GLN A 95 40.59 23.68 -18.10
C GLN A 95 40.83 23.11 -19.49
N ASN A 96 41.79 22.19 -19.63
CA ASN A 96 42.16 21.58 -20.92
C ASN A 96 41.06 20.70 -21.54
N ASN A 97 40.07 20.26 -20.76
CA ASN A 97 38.92 19.49 -21.23
C ASN A 97 37.62 20.33 -21.33
N SER A 98 37.69 21.66 -21.13
CA SER A 98 36.54 22.57 -21.12
C SER A 98 35.40 22.10 -20.19
N ILE A 99 35.76 21.63 -18.99
CA ILE A 99 34.82 21.19 -17.96
C ILE A 99 34.58 22.36 -17.00
N SER A 100 33.32 22.69 -16.73
CA SER A 100 32.95 23.84 -15.91
C SER A 100 33.32 23.65 -14.43
N PHE A 101 33.88 24.67 -13.79
CA PHE A 101 34.24 24.64 -12.36
C PHE A 101 34.36 26.03 -11.73
N SER A 102 34.33 26.08 -10.39
CA SER A 102 34.72 27.25 -9.58
C SER A 102 35.17 26.86 -8.17
N ASN A 103 36.14 27.59 -7.60
CA ASN A 103 36.55 27.49 -6.20
C ASN A 103 35.98 28.63 -5.32
N LYS A 104 34.96 29.35 -5.80
CA LYS A 104 34.39 30.52 -5.12
C LYS A 104 33.46 30.13 -3.97
N ASP A 105 33.60 30.80 -2.83
CA ASP A 105 32.98 30.42 -1.56
C ASP A 105 31.45 30.24 -1.60
N VAL A 106 30.73 31.05 -2.37
CA VAL A 106 29.26 30.89 -2.52
C VAL A 106 28.88 29.53 -3.09
N TYR A 107 29.60 29.03 -4.10
CA TYR A 107 29.31 27.73 -4.70
C TYR A 107 29.72 26.58 -3.77
N ARG A 108 30.82 26.75 -3.03
CA ARG A 108 31.37 25.79 -2.05
C ARG A 108 30.43 25.60 -0.86
N VAL A 109 30.00 26.70 -0.22
CA VAL A 109 29.09 26.67 0.93
C VAL A 109 27.74 26.08 0.54
N ASN A 110 27.15 26.51 -0.59
CA ASN A 110 25.87 26.00 -1.08
C ASN A 110 25.84 24.47 -1.37
N ARG A 111 26.99 23.79 -1.27
CA ARG A 111 27.17 22.36 -1.57
C ARG A 111 27.88 21.57 -0.45
N CYS A 112 28.19 22.20 0.68
CA CYS A 112 28.86 21.55 1.80
C CYS A 112 27.93 20.82 2.79
N HIS A 113 26.61 21.03 2.67
CA HIS A 113 25.62 20.64 3.67
C HIS A 113 24.37 20.03 3.03
N GLY A 114 23.63 19.25 3.81
CA GLY A 114 22.26 18.84 3.53
C GLY A 114 21.22 19.77 4.16
N HIS A 115 20.22 19.19 4.83
CA HIS A 115 19.16 19.89 5.56
C HIS A 115 18.85 19.30 6.94
N THR A 116 19.81 18.63 7.58
CA THR A 116 19.68 18.28 9.01
C THR A 116 19.70 19.52 9.92
N VAL A 117 19.35 19.35 11.19
CA VAL A 117 19.47 20.42 12.19
C VAL A 117 20.91 20.93 12.31
N HIS A 118 21.92 20.05 12.24
CA HIS A 118 23.34 20.42 12.26
C HIS A 118 23.76 21.15 10.99
N ASP A 119 23.33 20.69 9.80
CA ASP A 119 23.56 21.38 8.53
C ASP A 119 23.10 22.84 8.61
N MET A 120 21.85 23.04 9.07
CA MET A 120 21.23 24.35 9.17
C MET A 120 21.83 25.19 10.30
N PHE A 121 22.21 24.59 11.44
CA PHE A 121 22.90 25.30 12.51
C PHE A 121 24.28 25.80 12.07
N ALA A 122 25.03 24.99 11.33
CA ALA A 122 26.37 25.34 10.83
C ALA A 122 26.35 26.57 9.90
N VAL A 123 25.45 26.60 8.91
CA VAL A 123 25.30 27.74 7.98
C VAL A 123 24.61 28.96 8.60
N ARG A 124 23.78 28.78 9.64
CA ARG A 124 23.08 29.89 10.31
C ARG A 124 23.90 30.53 11.44
N TYR A 125 24.76 29.80 12.12
CA TYR A 125 25.47 30.27 13.33
C TYR A 125 27.00 30.19 13.25
N ASN A 126 27.55 30.01 12.03
CA ASN A 126 28.98 30.10 11.71
C ASN A 126 29.85 28.95 12.28
N HIS A 127 29.45 27.70 12.04
CA HIS A 127 30.22 26.50 12.41
C HIS A 127 30.60 25.67 11.17
N LEU A 128 31.28 26.29 10.20
CA LEU A 128 31.70 25.64 8.94
C LEU A 128 33.15 25.14 9.01
N GLU A 129 33.32 23.90 9.50
CA GLU A 129 34.65 23.31 9.73
C GLU A 129 35.35 22.83 8.44
N ARG A 130 34.65 22.09 7.58
CA ARG A 130 35.14 21.65 6.25
C ARG A 130 34.06 21.85 5.19
N VAL A 131 34.45 22.48 4.09
CA VAL A 131 33.62 22.65 2.87
C VAL A 131 34.39 22.15 1.65
N PRO A 132 33.74 21.82 0.51
CA PRO A 132 34.42 21.41 -0.72
C PRO A 132 35.45 22.45 -1.16
N ASP A 133 36.54 22.04 -1.79
CA ASP A 133 37.59 22.95 -2.26
C ASP A 133 37.28 23.51 -3.65
N ILE A 134 36.64 22.70 -4.49
CA ILE A 134 36.25 23.02 -5.85
C ILE A 134 34.86 22.45 -6.14
N VAL A 135 34.06 23.18 -6.93
CA VAL A 135 32.79 22.71 -7.48
C VAL A 135 32.97 22.47 -8.97
N VAL A 136 32.48 21.35 -9.49
CA VAL A 136 32.60 20.96 -10.90
C VAL A 136 31.24 20.56 -11.46
N TRP A 137 30.90 21.08 -12.64
CA TRP A 137 29.61 20.86 -13.32
C TRP A 137 29.81 20.12 -14.66
N PRO A 138 29.74 18.77 -14.68
CA PRO A 138 29.74 18.02 -15.91
C PRO A 138 28.43 18.20 -16.67
N ARG A 139 28.48 18.22 -18.01
CA ARG A 139 27.31 18.36 -18.90
C ARG A 139 26.76 17.03 -19.41
N ASN A 140 27.51 15.93 -19.28
CA ASN A 140 27.13 14.61 -19.80
C ASN A 140 27.94 13.46 -19.14
N GLU A 141 27.56 12.21 -19.44
CA GLU A 141 28.20 10.98 -18.93
C GLU A 141 29.70 10.87 -19.26
N MET A 142 30.15 11.44 -20.39
CA MET A 142 31.56 11.44 -20.80
C MET A 142 32.39 12.39 -19.92
N GLN A 143 31.89 13.59 -19.63
CA GLN A 143 32.55 14.51 -18.69
C GLN A 143 32.57 13.94 -17.26
N VAL A 144 31.54 13.23 -16.80
CA VAL A 144 31.58 12.50 -15.52
C VAL A 144 32.73 11.48 -15.51
N GLN A 145 32.89 10.68 -16.58
CA GLN A 145 34.00 9.73 -16.70
C GLN A 145 35.37 10.43 -16.73
N GLN A 146 35.51 11.54 -17.44
CA GLN A 146 36.74 12.34 -17.47
C GLN A 146 37.10 12.85 -16.06
N VAL A 147 36.16 13.42 -15.32
CA VAL A 147 36.41 13.96 -13.96
C VAL A 147 36.73 12.83 -12.98
N VAL A 148 36.02 11.70 -13.00
CA VAL A 148 36.31 10.54 -12.14
C VAL A 148 37.69 9.94 -12.45
N THR A 149 38.06 9.86 -13.74
CA THR A 149 39.39 9.39 -14.16
C THR A 149 40.49 10.33 -13.70
N ALA A 150 40.30 11.65 -13.84
CA ALA A 150 41.24 12.66 -13.38
C ALA A 150 41.36 12.67 -11.85
N ALA A 151 40.26 12.56 -11.11
CA ALA A 151 40.27 12.49 -9.66
C ALA A 151 41.01 11.23 -9.15
N ASN A 152 40.79 10.07 -9.78
CA ASN A 152 41.58 8.86 -9.51
C ASN A 152 43.07 9.03 -9.87
N LYS A 153 43.41 9.74 -10.95
CA LYS A 153 44.80 10.04 -11.34
C LYS A 153 45.50 10.97 -10.33
N PHE A 154 44.87 12.09 -9.98
CA PHE A 154 45.46 13.19 -9.20
C PHE A 154 45.13 13.14 -7.70
N ASN A 155 44.49 12.07 -7.22
CA ASN A 155 44.10 11.84 -5.82
C ASN A 155 43.20 12.95 -5.24
N VAL A 156 42.20 13.36 -6.01
CA VAL A 156 41.14 14.30 -5.60
C VAL A 156 39.93 13.50 -5.12
N VAL A 157 39.27 13.94 -4.06
CA VAL A 157 38.02 13.35 -3.57
C VAL A 157 36.84 13.86 -4.39
N ILE A 158 35.87 12.99 -4.69
CA ILE A 158 34.59 13.35 -5.27
C ILE A 158 33.48 13.14 -4.24
N ILE A 159 32.69 14.20 -4.00
CA ILE A 159 31.39 14.11 -3.34
C ILE A 159 30.33 14.50 -4.39
N PRO A 160 29.52 13.54 -4.90
CA PRO A 160 28.44 13.86 -5.83
C PRO A 160 27.31 14.62 -5.13
N ILE A 161 26.77 15.65 -5.78
CA ILE A 161 25.58 16.37 -5.30
C ILE A 161 24.56 16.57 -6.43
N GLY A 162 23.28 16.38 -6.10
CA GLY A 162 22.15 16.69 -6.97
C GLY A 162 21.33 17.81 -6.34
N GLY A 163 20.15 17.47 -5.81
CA GLY A 163 19.28 18.43 -5.10
C GLY A 163 19.82 18.98 -3.78
N GLY A 164 20.79 18.33 -3.15
CA GLY A 164 21.29 18.71 -1.81
C GLY A 164 20.34 18.38 -0.65
N THR A 165 19.22 17.71 -0.91
CA THR A 165 18.16 17.43 0.06
C THR A 165 18.44 16.23 0.99
N SER A 166 19.69 16.05 1.43
CA SER A 166 20.04 14.98 2.38
C SER A 166 19.63 15.34 3.80
N VAL A 167 19.13 14.37 4.55
CA VAL A 167 18.85 14.46 6.00
C VAL A 167 19.60 13.36 6.78
N THR A 168 20.82 13.06 6.32
CA THR A 168 21.71 12.01 6.85
C THR A 168 23.18 12.45 6.94
N ASN A 169 23.44 13.75 6.76
CA ASN A 169 24.76 14.35 6.55
C ASN A 169 25.55 13.70 5.37
N ALA A 170 24.86 13.25 4.32
CA ALA A 170 25.50 12.43 3.26
C ALA A 170 26.45 13.21 2.34
N VAL A 171 26.25 14.53 2.18
CA VAL A 171 27.07 15.40 1.32
C VAL A 171 28.16 16.15 2.09
N ASN A 172 28.14 16.09 3.42
CA ASN A 172 29.07 16.80 4.28
C ASN A 172 30.48 16.27 4.09
N CYS A 173 31.44 17.19 3.99
CA CYS A 173 32.86 16.88 3.88
C CYS A 173 33.36 16.29 5.21
N PRO A 174 34.14 15.19 5.21
CA PRO A 174 34.81 14.72 6.43
C PRO A 174 35.90 15.72 6.85
N ASN A 175 35.94 16.09 8.14
CA ASN A 175 36.88 17.08 8.66
C ASN A 175 38.34 16.60 8.57
N GLU A 176 38.55 15.29 8.64
CA GLU A 176 39.83 14.61 8.54
C GLU A 176 40.35 14.44 7.09
N GLU A 177 39.59 14.84 6.08
CA GLU A 177 39.97 14.70 4.68
C GLU A 177 40.86 15.86 4.19
N THR A 178 42.16 15.56 4.10
CA THR A 178 43.23 16.49 3.74
C THR A 178 43.44 16.65 2.23
N ARG A 179 42.85 15.77 1.40
CA ARG A 179 42.86 15.91 -0.07
C ARG A 179 41.93 17.04 -0.51
N THR A 180 42.18 17.57 -1.71
CA THR A 180 41.21 18.44 -2.42
C THR A 180 39.88 17.70 -2.58
N ILE A 181 38.78 18.32 -2.15
CA ILE A 181 37.42 17.81 -2.29
C ILE A 181 36.72 18.52 -3.44
N CYS A 182 36.39 17.75 -4.48
CA CYS A 182 35.54 18.13 -5.60
C CYS A 182 34.07 17.82 -5.28
N SER A 183 33.25 18.87 -5.14
CA SER A 183 31.79 18.76 -5.19
C SER A 183 31.36 18.60 -6.66
N LEU A 184 31.01 17.39 -7.07
CA LEU A 184 30.58 17.09 -8.43
C LEU A 184 29.06 17.29 -8.55
N ASP A 185 28.66 18.45 -9.08
CA ASP A 185 27.27 18.90 -9.10
C ASP A 185 26.56 18.49 -10.39
N MET A 186 25.55 17.64 -10.25
CA MET A 186 24.74 17.12 -11.35
C MET A 186 23.74 18.14 -11.91
N GLN A 187 23.53 19.31 -11.29
CA GLN A 187 22.38 20.19 -11.56
C GLN A 187 22.24 20.73 -13.01
N ILE A 188 23.23 20.54 -13.89
CA ILE A 188 23.12 20.84 -15.33
C ILE A 188 22.99 19.61 -16.24
N MET A 189 22.97 18.40 -15.68
CA MET A 189 22.67 17.15 -16.38
C MET A 189 21.15 16.87 -16.29
N THR A 190 20.35 17.65 -17.00
CA THR A 190 18.89 17.68 -16.88
C THR A 190 18.10 17.15 -18.10
N ASP A 191 18.74 16.57 -19.11
CA ASP A 191 18.01 16.18 -20.33
C ASP A 191 17.18 14.89 -20.16
N ILE A 192 16.00 14.87 -20.78
CA ILE A 192 15.31 13.62 -21.15
C ILE A 192 15.87 13.17 -22.51
N LEU A 193 16.64 12.09 -22.52
CA LEU A 193 17.37 11.59 -23.70
C LEU A 193 16.43 10.93 -24.71
N TYR A 194 15.41 10.21 -24.23
CA TYR A 194 14.29 9.72 -25.03
C TYR A 194 13.11 9.34 -24.13
N ILE A 195 11.92 9.24 -24.74
CA ILE A 195 10.73 8.59 -24.18
C ILE A 195 10.34 7.49 -25.16
N ASP A 196 10.21 6.27 -24.66
CA ASP A 196 9.69 5.11 -25.36
C ASP A 196 8.22 4.93 -24.95
N GLU A 197 7.32 5.44 -25.81
CA GLU A 197 5.87 5.41 -25.57
C GLU A 197 5.27 4.00 -25.67
N ALA A 198 5.94 3.08 -26.38
CA ALA A 198 5.47 1.71 -26.56
C ALA A 198 5.79 0.83 -25.33
N ASN A 199 6.95 1.05 -24.70
CA ASN A 199 7.37 0.35 -23.49
C ASN A 199 7.07 1.14 -22.19
N LEU A 200 6.62 2.39 -22.29
CA LEU A 200 6.35 3.33 -21.19
C LEU A 200 7.60 3.59 -20.31
N ILE A 201 8.73 3.91 -20.95
CA ILE A 201 10.02 4.17 -20.30
C ILE A 201 10.59 5.51 -20.77
N ALA A 202 11.02 6.36 -19.84
CA ALA A 202 11.83 7.54 -20.15
C ALA A 202 13.29 7.31 -19.73
N ARG A 203 14.26 7.65 -20.60
CA ARG A 203 15.68 7.67 -20.21
C ARG A 203 16.09 9.12 -19.94
N VAL A 204 16.48 9.40 -18.71
CA VAL A 204 16.75 10.76 -18.22
C VAL A 204 18.15 10.89 -17.62
N GLN A 205 18.68 12.11 -17.60
CA GLN A 205 19.93 12.44 -16.91
C GLN A 205 19.70 12.64 -15.39
N PRO A 206 20.70 12.35 -14.53
CA PRO A 206 20.53 12.25 -13.08
C PRO A 206 20.35 13.58 -12.32
N GLY A 207 20.59 14.71 -12.98
CA GLY A 207 20.44 16.07 -12.42
C GLY A 207 19.04 16.65 -12.53
N LEU A 208 18.16 16.05 -13.35
CA LEU A 208 16.78 16.47 -13.52
C LEU A 208 16.01 16.41 -12.19
N THR A 209 15.37 17.52 -11.78
CA THR A 209 14.54 17.54 -10.56
C THR A 209 13.17 16.91 -10.80
N GLY A 210 12.50 16.44 -9.74
CA GLY A 210 11.17 15.84 -9.86
C GLY A 210 10.12 16.76 -10.48
N ILE A 211 10.11 18.05 -10.11
CA ILE A 211 9.20 19.04 -10.69
C ILE A 211 9.48 19.31 -12.18
N GLN A 212 10.75 19.24 -12.63
CA GLN A 212 11.09 19.33 -14.05
C GLN A 212 10.69 18.07 -14.81
N LEU A 213 10.97 16.88 -14.26
CA LEU A 213 10.62 15.58 -14.83
C LEU A 213 9.10 15.49 -15.05
N GLU A 214 8.31 15.73 -14.00
CA GLU A 214 6.86 15.71 -14.10
C GLU A 214 6.35 16.75 -15.10
N LYS A 215 6.89 17.99 -15.11
CA LYS A 215 6.46 18.97 -16.11
C LYS A 215 6.63 18.47 -17.55
N ILE A 216 7.83 17.99 -17.91
CA ILE A 216 8.15 17.60 -19.28
C ILE A 216 7.39 16.32 -19.70
N LEU A 217 7.14 15.40 -18.76
CA LEU A 217 6.31 14.22 -19.01
C LEU A 217 4.83 14.59 -19.17
N ASN A 218 4.27 15.45 -18.31
CA ASN A 218 2.85 15.83 -18.37
C ASN A 218 2.53 16.66 -19.62
N GLU A 219 3.48 17.49 -20.11
CA GLU A 219 3.39 18.16 -21.42
C GLU A 219 3.26 17.18 -22.61
N LYS A 220 3.57 15.89 -22.38
CA LYS A 220 3.45 14.79 -23.34
C LYS A 220 2.38 13.75 -22.96
N GLY A 221 1.60 13.98 -21.89
CA GLY A 221 0.56 13.06 -21.42
C GLY A 221 1.07 11.89 -20.55
N PHE A 222 2.32 11.92 -20.10
CA PHE A 222 2.93 10.90 -19.23
C PHE A 222 3.20 11.44 -17.82
N THR A 223 3.51 10.55 -16.87
CA THR A 223 3.94 10.89 -15.50
C THR A 223 4.83 9.76 -14.97
N CYS A 224 5.91 10.11 -14.26
CA CYS A 224 6.70 9.17 -13.44
C CYS A 224 5.97 8.94 -12.11
N GLY A 225 5.33 9.98 -11.56
CA GLY A 225 4.51 9.94 -10.36
C GLY A 225 5.28 9.67 -9.06
N HIS A 226 6.61 9.62 -9.11
CA HIS A 226 7.46 9.59 -7.93
C HIS A 226 7.57 11.00 -7.34
N GLU A 227 6.62 11.34 -6.46
CA GLU A 227 6.51 12.65 -5.79
C GLU A 227 7.00 12.59 -4.33
N PRO A 228 8.32 12.60 -4.03
CA PRO A 228 8.78 12.77 -2.65
C PRO A 228 8.46 14.19 -2.16
N ASP A 229 8.34 14.38 -0.84
CA ASP A 229 8.03 15.69 -0.22
C ASP A 229 9.06 16.80 -0.61
N SER A 230 10.19 16.44 -1.21
CA SER A 230 11.30 17.31 -1.66
C SER A 230 11.39 17.54 -3.19
N LEU A 231 10.40 17.12 -4.00
CA LEU A 231 10.50 17.03 -5.47
C LEU A 231 10.84 18.34 -6.22
N GLU A 232 10.65 19.51 -5.58
CA GLU A 232 11.02 20.82 -6.14
C GLU A 232 12.53 20.91 -6.41
N PHE A 233 13.34 20.25 -5.57
CA PHE A 233 14.80 20.36 -5.56
C PHE A 233 15.50 19.01 -5.70
N SER A 234 14.92 17.92 -5.17
CA SER A 234 15.51 16.60 -5.24
C SER A 234 15.50 16.05 -6.68
N THR A 235 16.60 15.41 -7.06
CA THR A 235 16.86 14.95 -8.43
C THR A 235 16.79 13.44 -8.54
N VAL A 236 16.55 12.95 -9.76
CA VAL A 236 16.50 11.50 -10.06
C VAL A 236 17.73 10.78 -9.48
N GLY A 237 18.94 11.28 -9.72
CA GLY A 237 20.18 10.69 -9.17
C GLY A 237 20.31 10.75 -7.64
N GLY A 238 19.64 11.72 -7.00
CA GLY A 238 19.52 11.79 -5.54
C GLY A 238 18.61 10.71 -4.97
N TRP A 239 17.44 10.49 -5.61
CA TRP A 239 16.43 9.53 -5.16
C TRP A 239 16.96 8.10 -5.03
N VAL A 240 17.81 7.70 -5.98
CA VAL A 240 18.65 6.47 -5.93
C VAL A 240 19.24 6.26 -4.55
N SER A 241 19.96 7.30 -4.14
CA SER A 241 21.17 7.15 -3.37
C SER A 241 20.78 6.89 -1.93
N THR A 242 19.63 7.43 -1.53
CA THR A 242 18.98 7.32 -0.23
C THR A 242 17.84 6.28 -0.20
N ARG A 243 17.51 5.63 -1.32
CA ARG A 243 16.27 4.86 -1.52
C ARG A 243 15.00 5.66 -1.19
N ALA A 244 14.84 6.82 -1.83
CA ALA A 244 13.69 7.69 -1.62
C ALA A 244 12.32 6.99 -1.82
N SER A 245 11.34 7.40 -1.03
CA SER A 245 9.95 6.96 -1.13
C SER A 245 9.08 8.14 -1.56
N GLY A 246 8.38 8.03 -2.69
CA GLY A 246 7.44 9.05 -3.13
C GLY A 246 6.18 9.07 -2.26
N MET A 247 5.53 10.20 -2.10
CA MET A 247 4.20 10.27 -1.47
C MET A 247 3.22 9.34 -2.19
N LYS A 248 3.17 9.41 -3.52
CA LYS A 248 2.45 8.47 -4.39
C LYS A 248 3.22 7.17 -4.65
N LYS A 249 4.09 6.74 -3.71
CA LYS A 249 4.82 5.46 -3.85
C LYS A 249 3.89 4.29 -4.01
N ASN A 250 2.65 4.45 -3.56
CA ASN A 250 1.74 3.38 -3.74
C ASN A 250 1.39 3.31 -5.26
N LYS A 251 1.03 4.34 -6.04
CA LYS A 251 0.61 4.09 -7.46
C LYS A 251 1.76 3.85 -8.44
N TYR A 252 2.85 4.62 -8.35
CA TYR A 252 3.87 4.66 -9.41
C TYR A 252 5.21 4.12 -8.94
N GLY A 253 5.83 4.77 -7.95
CA GLY A 253 6.32 3.98 -6.84
C GLY A 253 7.31 4.55 -5.82
N ASN A 254 7.86 3.67 -4.99
CA ASN A 254 9.12 3.87 -4.24
C ASN A 254 10.27 4.05 -5.26
N ILE A 255 11.50 3.67 -4.94
CA ILE A 255 12.63 3.79 -5.86
C ILE A 255 13.36 2.46 -6.19
N GLU A 256 12.70 1.29 -6.18
CA GLU A 256 13.35 -0.03 -6.39
C GLU A 256 12.87 -1.06 -7.47
N ASP A 257 11.72 -0.94 -8.15
CA ASP A 257 11.31 -1.75 -9.33
C ASP A 257 10.71 -1.07 -10.65
N LEU A 258 10.55 0.28 -10.80
CA LEU A 258 10.11 1.09 -11.98
C LEU A 258 11.26 1.11 -12.97
N ILE A 259 12.48 1.07 -12.43
CA ILE A 259 13.64 1.11 -13.27
C ILE A 259 13.81 -0.17 -14.05
N VAL A 260 14.19 0.06 -15.29
CA VAL A 260 14.54 -0.99 -16.23
C VAL A 260 16.06 -1.02 -16.44
N HIS A 261 16.78 0.11 -16.28
CA HIS A 261 18.19 0.20 -16.68
C HIS A 261 19.04 1.24 -15.92
N ILE A 262 20.29 0.87 -15.64
CA ILE A 262 21.30 1.67 -14.91
C ILE A 262 22.60 1.78 -15.73
N ASN A 263 23.18 2.98 -15.76
CA ASN A 263 24.60 3.24 -16.06
C ASN A 263 25.25 3.84 -14.81
N LEU A 264 26.31 3.20 -14.32
CA LEU A 264 26.99 3.54 -13.07
C LEU A 264 28.49 3.75 -13.32
N VAL A 265 28.99 4.98 -13.15
CA VAL A 265 30.43 5.31 -13.31
C VAL A 265 31.15 5.15 -11.96
N THR A 266 32.18 4.30 -11.93
CA THR A 266 33.04 4.03 -10.75
C THR A 266 34.50 4.39 -11.03
N ALA A 267 35.37 4.35 -10.01
CA ALA A 267 36.80 4.63 -10.20
C ALA A 267 37.55 3.59 -11.05
N LYS A 268 36.98 2.39 -11.26
CA LYS A 268 37.52 1.35 -12.17
C LYS A 268 36.85 1.29 -13.55
N GLY A 269 35.64 1.83 -13.72
CA GLY A 269 34.89 1.74 -14.99
C GLY A 269 33.37 1.82 -14.84
N ILE A 270 32.63 1.48 -15.90
CA ILE A 270 31.17 1.59 -15.95
C ILE A 270 30.49 0.23 -15.68
N ILE A 271 29.57 0.18 -14.72
CA ILE A 271 28.64 -0.93 -14.52
C ILE A 271 27.34 -0.61 -15.27
N ARG A 272 26.87 -1.54 -16.12
CA ARG A 272 25.62 -1.42 -16.91
C ARG A 272 25.08 -2.78 -17.32
N LYS A 273 23.76 -2.92 -17.49
CA LYS A 273 23.13 -4.11 -18.11
C LYS A 273 23.18 -4.02 -19.65
N GLN A 274 23.25 -5.16 -20.34
CA GLN A 274 23.31 -5.20 -21.82
C GLN A 274 21.97 -4.87 -22.50
N CYS A 275 20.84 -5.17 -21.84
CA CYS A 275 19.50 -5.01 -22.41
C CYS A 275 18.53 -4.32 -21.43
N GLN A 276 17.44 -3.79 -21.97
CA GLN A 276 16.35 -3.17 -21.23
C GLN A 276 15.13 -4.08 -21.32
N VAL A 277 14.97 -4.99 -20.35
CA VAL A 277 13.87 -5.98 -20.30
C VAL A 277 13.33 -6.06 -18.87
N PRO A 278 12.02 -6.31 -18.65
CA PRO A 278 11.36 -6.05 -17.37
C PRO A 278 11.79 -6.98 -16.22
N ARG A 279 12.44 -8.12 -16.50
CA ARG A 279 13.00 -9.00 -15.46
C ARG A 279 14.14 -9.84 -16.03
N ILE A 280 15.24 -9.95 -15.29
CA ILE A 280 16.41 -10.79 -15.61
C ILE A 280 16.66 -11.77 -14.45
N SER A 281 17.34 -12.88 -14.72
CA SER A 281 17.74 -13.90 -13.73
C SER A 281 19.18 -14.36 -14.00
N ALA A 282 20.15 -13.46 -13.78
CA ALA A 282 21.55 -13.62 -14.19
C ALA A 282 22.51 -13.39 -13.01
N GLY A 283 22.32 -14.14 -11.92
CA GLY A 283 22.98 -13.91 -10.64
C GLY A 283 22.26 -12.84 -9.78
N PRO A 284 22.91 -12.33 -8.72
CA PRO A 284 22.39 -11.22 -7.92
C PRO A 284 22.14 -9.97 -8.77
N ASP A 285 21.03 -9.27 -8.55
CA ASP A 285 20.77 -8.05 -9.33
C ASP A 285 21.68 -6.91 -8.88
N LEU A 286 22.66 -6.58 -9.72
CA LEU A 286 23.60 -5.49 -9.51
C LEU A 286 22.92 -4.13 -9.30
N HIS A 287 21.67 -3.92 -9.74
CA HIS A 287 20.91 -2.70 -9.42
C HIS A 287 20.73 -2.51 -7.90
N GLN A 288 20.53 -3.60 -7.14
CA GLN A 288 20.37 -3.53 -5.68
C GLN A 288 21.69 -3.24 -4.94
N LEU A 289 22.84 -3.24 -5.63
CA LEU A 289 24.12 -2.73 -5.09
C LEU A 289 24.25 -1.21 -5.25
N VAL A 290 23.42 -0.60 -6.10
CA VAL A 290 23.42 0.85 -6.40
C VAL A 290 22.41 1.59 -5.52
N LEU A 291 21.22 1.01 -5.39
CA LEU A 291 20.10 1.52 -4.59
C LEU A 291 20.43 1.56 -3.10
N GLY A 292 20.58 2.77 -2.55
CA GLY A 292 21.00 2.97 -1.16
C GLY A 292 22.51 3.07 -0.93
N SER A 293 23.31 3.22 -1.99
CA SER A 293 24.78 3.36 -1.85
C SER A 293 25.25 4.75 -1.39
N GLU A 294 24.34 5.73 -1.18
CA GLU A 294 24.59 7.08 -0.66
C GLU A 294 25.85 7.77 -1.24
N GLY A 295 26.03 7.69 -2.55
CA GLY A 295 27.14 8.31 -3.28
C GLY A 295 28.51 7.65 -3.07
N THR A 296 28.61 6.57 -2.29
CA THR A 296 29.86 5.87 -2.01
C THR A 296 30.32 4.93 -3.13
N LEU A 297 29.38 4.48 -3.96
CA LEU A 297 29.58 3.60 -5.12
C LEU A 297 29.06 4.24 -6.44
N GLY A 298 27.96 5.00 -6.39
CA GLY A 298 27.45 5.85 -7.49
C GLY A 298 25.91 5.99 -7.55
N VAL A 299 25.28 5.82 -8.74
CA VAL A 299 23.92 6.35 -9.08
C VAL A 299 23.01 5.36 -9.89
N VAL A 300 21.66 5.47 -9.74
CA VAL A 300 20.44 5.18 -10.60
C VAL A 300 19.23 4.31 -9.95
N THR A 301 17.91 4.68 -10.20
CA THR A 301 16.56 4.60 -9.45
C THR A 301 15.60 3.32 -9.55
N GLU A 302 14.22 3.10 -9.45
CA GLU A 302 12.79 3.68 -9.24
C GLU A 302 11.70 2.51 -8.80
N ARG A 303 10.35 2.60 -8.35
CA ARG A 303 9.06 1.70 -7.93
C ARG A 303 8.82 1.17 -6.43
N CYS A 304 7.65 0.68 -5.84
CA CYS A 304 6.11 0.82 -5.95
C CYS A 304 5.09 0.00 -5.04
N GLN A 305 3.78 0.43 -4.99
CA GLN A 305 2.43 -0.26 -4.88
C GLN A 305 1.47 0.18 -3.71
N PRO A 306 0.10 0.38 -3.83
CA PRO A 306 -0.87 1.12 -4.76
C PRO A 306 -1.57 2.46 -4.24
N ALA A 307 -1.52 3.64 -4.94
CA ALA A 307 -1.93 5.08 -4.63
C ALA A 307 -1.17 5.97 -3.56
N SER A 308 -1.88 6.60 -2.60
CA SER A 308 -1.31 7.39 -1.48
C SER A 308 -2.28 7.46 -0.28
N LEU A 309 -1.76 7.24 0.94
CA LEU A 309 -2.53 7.21 2.19
C LEU A 309 -1.67 7.69 3.37
N ARG A 310 -2.13 8.71 4.11
CA ARG A 310 -1.45 9.23 5.32
C ARG A 310 -2.44 9.30 6.49
N LEU A 311 -2.06 8.80 7.67
CA LEU A 311 -2.85 8.88 8.92
C LEU A 311 -2.06 9.68 9.96
N VAL A 312 -2.64 10.75 10.46
CA VAL A 312 -2.00 11.79 11.29
C VAL A 312 -2.55 11.74 12.72
N ASP A 313 -1.66 11.80 13.72
CA ASP A 313 -2.06 11.83 15.14
C ASP A 313 -2.63 13.18 15.60
N ASN A 314 -3.09 13.27 16.85
CA ASN A 314 -3.76 14.46 17.35
C ASN A 314 -2.84 15.69 17.46
N GLU A 315 -1.62 15.55 17.99
CA GLU A 315 -0.65 16.66 18.09
C GLU A 315 -0.37 17.25 16.70
N GLN A 316 -0.10 16.40 15.69
CA GLN A 316 0.14 16.87 14.33
C GLN A 316 -1.14 17.35 13.63
N PHE A 317 -2.32 16.80 13.94
CA PHE A 317 -3.60 17.30 13.41
C PHE A 317 -3.90 18.71 13.91
N ILE A 318 -3.71 18.99 15.21
CA ILE A 318 -3.88 20.32 15.81
C ILE A 318 -2.88 21.32 15.21
N MET A 319 -1.61 20.93 15.07
CA MET A 319 -0.59 21.73 14.37
C MET A 319 -0.99 22.01 12.92
N GLY A 320 -1.57 21.03 12.22
CA GLY A 320 -2.14 21.23 10.89
C GLY A 320 -3.36 22.17 10.84
N GLN A 321 -4.15 22.27 11.92
CA GLN A 321 -5.24 23.25 11.98
C GLN A 321 -4.74 24.68 12.23
N SER A 322 -3.61 24.87 12.94
CA SER A 322 -3.07 26.22 13.21
C SER A 322 -2.55 26.92 11.93
N MET A 323 -2.22 26.13 10.91
CA MET A 323 -1.75 26.61 9.61
C MET A 323 -2.87 27.07 8.65
N LYS A 324 -4.16 26.96 9.03
CA LYS A 324 -5.28 27.37 8.17
C LYS A 324 -5.30 28.89 7.94
N THR A 325 -5.34 29.28 6.66
CA THR A 325 -5.48 30.67 6.22
C THR A 325 -6.86 31.23 6.54
N GLN A 326 -6.96 32.54 6.78
CA GLN A 326 -8.24 33.20 7.07
C GLN A 326 -9.24 33.03 5.92
N SER A 327 -10.42 32.48 6.23
CA SER A 327 -11.55 32.38 5.28
C SER A 327 -12.27 33.73 5.16
N THR A 328 -12.58 34.14 3.94
CA THR A 328 -13.33 35.37 3.62
C THR A 328 -14.84 35.19 3.60
N SER A 329 -15.37 33.98 3.80
CA SER A 329 -16.81 33.67 3.66
C SER A 329 -17.47 33.35 5.00
N TRP A 330 -18.43 34.19 5.40
CA TRP A 330 -19.23 34.05 6.62
C TRP A 330 -19.97 32.70 6.74
N LEU A 331 -20.37 32.11 5.61
CA LEU A 331 -21.02 30.79 5.55
C LEU A 331 -20.12 29.66 6.10
N SER A 332 -18.80 29.78 5.92
CA SER A 332 -17.85 28.77 6.41
C SER A 332 -17.77 28.71 7.95
N THR A 333 -17.97 29.84 8.62
CA THR A 333 -17.96 29.96 10.10
C THR A 333 -19.21 29.35 10.73
N LEU A 334 -20.35 29.45 10.07
CA LEU A 334 -21.59 28.81 10.51
C LEU A 334 -21.51 27.28 10.30
N SER A 335 -21.02 26.85 9.14
CA SER A 335 -20.80 25.44 8.80
C SER A 335 -19.82 24.75 9.76
N SER A 336 -18.70 25.39 10.10
CA SER A 336 -17.71 24.82 11.03
C SER A 336 -18.25 24.68 12.45
N SER A 337 -19.10 25.59 12.91
CA SER A 337 -19.74 25.53 14.22
C SER A 337 -20.73 24.35 14.33
N ILE A 338 -21.56 24.15 13.30
CA ILE A 338 -22.50 23.01 13.23
C ILE A 338 -21.74 21.69 13.09
N SER A 339 -20.71 21.66 12.23
CA SER A 339 -19.85 20.47 12.04
C SER A 339 -19.10 20.10 13.32
N LYS A 340 -18.59 21.07 14.08
CA LYS A 340 -17.96 20.84 15.38
C LYS A 340 -18.95 20.24 16.38
N ALA A 341 -20.18 20.77 16.45
CA ALA A 341 -21.23 20.23 17.31
C ALA A 341 -21.65 18.80 16.89
N TYR A 342 -21.74 18.51 15.59
CA TYR A 342 -22.00 17.16 15.07
C TYR A 342 -20.90 16.19 15.51
N ILE A 343 -19.62 16.56 15.32
CA ILE A 343 -18.46 15.71 15.63
C ILE A 343 -18.35 15.46 17.15
N THR A 344 -18.40 16.50 17.99
CA THR A 344 -18.17 16.33 19.43
C THR A 344 -19.43 15.90 20.20
N LYS A 345 -20.62 16.46 19.90
CA LYS A 345 -21.85 16.19 20.69
C LYS A 345 -22.72 15.06 20.14
N TRP A 346 -22.69 14.78 18.83
CA TRP A 346 -23.53 13.74 18.22
C TRP A 346 -22.76 12.48 17.83
N LYS A 347 -21.48 12.61 17.47
CA LYS A 347 -20.55 11.50 17.23
C LYS A 347 -19.63 11.18 18.41
N GLY A 348 -19.54 12.05 19.41
CA GLY A 348 -18.81 11.78 20.66
C GLY A 348 -17.28 11.87 20.56
N PHE A 349 -16.72 12.45 19.50
CA PHE A 349 -15.27 12.56 19.33
C PHE A 349 -14.68 13.60 20.29
N GLN A 350 -13.72 13.19 21.12
CA GLN A 350 -12.92 14.10 21.95
C GLN A 350 -11.85 14.78 21.11
N VAL A 351 -11.77 16.12 21.19
CA VAL A 351 -10.98 16.96 20.27
C VAL A 351 -9.48 16.71 20.39
N ASP A 352 -9.05 16.33 21.58
CA ASP A 352 -7.71 15.96 22.04
C ASP A 352 -7.33 14.49 21.76
N GLU A 353 -8.29 13.66 21.32
CA GLU A 353 -8.05 12.27 20.90
C GLU A 353 -8.21 12.07 19.37
N MET A 354 -8.77 13.06 18.64
CA MET A 354 -9.03 12.96 17.20
C MET A 354 -7.76 12.67 16.38
N VAL A 355 -7.81 11.65 15.52
CA VAL A 355 -6.84 11.39 14.45
C VAL A 355 -7.48 11.65 13.07
N ALA A 356 -6.66 11.93 12.06
CA ALA A 356 -7.15 12.28 10.71
C ALA A 356 -6.41 11.53 9.61
N ALA A 357 -7.15 10.87 8.72
CA ALA A 357 -6.60 10.25 7.51
C ALA A 357 -6.78 11.16 6.28
N THR A 358 -5.70 11.46 5.56
CA THR A 358 -5.73 12.10 4.25
C THR A 358 -5.39 11.08 3.16
N CYS A 359 -6.20 11.08 2.11
CA CYS A 359 -6.19 10.05 1.06
C CYS A 359 -6.23 10.74 -0.29
N VAL A 360 -5.46 10.26 -1.27
CA VAL A 360 -5.53 10.73 -2.66
C VAL A 360 -5.75 9.54 -3.59
N PHE A 361 -6.71 9.71 -4.49
CA PHE A 361 -7.09 8.75 -5.52
C PHE A 361 -6.82 9.38 -6.90
N GLU A 362 -6.22 8.63 -7.81
CA GLU A 362 -5.92 9.09 -9.16
C GLU A 362 -6.03 7.93 -10.16
N GLY A 363 -6.59 8.18 -11.34
CA GLY A 363 -6.93 7.14 -12.33
C GLY A 363 -8.12 7.58 -13.17
N THR A 364 -8.79 6.63 -13.82
CA THR A 364 -10.07 6.90 -14.46
C THR A 364 -11.14 7.28 -13.43
N ALA A 365 -12.17 8.01 -13.87
CA ALA A 365 -13.26 8.41 -12.97
C ALA A 365 -14.00 7.20 -12.34
N GLU A 366 -14.09 6.07 -13.05
CA GLU A 366 -14.68 4.83 -12.53
C GLU A 366 -13.80 4.19 -11.44
N GLU A 367 -12.48 4.11 -11.65
CA GLU A 367 -11.54 3.63 -10.62
C GLU A 367 -11.58 4.51 -9.38
N VAL A 368 -11.53 5.83 -9.53
CA VAL A 368 -11.57 6.79 -8.41
C VAL A 368 -12.89 6.67 -7.64
N ALA A 369 -14.03 6.56 -8.33
CA ALA A 369 -15.33 6.35 -7.69
C ALA A 369 -15.42 5.00 -6.95
N GLN A 370 -14.86 3.93 -7.53
CA GLN A 370 -14.84 2.61 -6.89
C GLN A 370 -13.91 2.55 -5.68
N GLN A 371 -12.70 3.13 -5.78
CA GLN A 371 -11.69 3.14 -4.72
C GLN A 371 -12.13 4.01 -3.53
N SER A 372 -12.60 5.24 -3.80
CA SER A 372 -13.09 6.14 -2.76
C SER A 372 -14.29 5.56 -2.02
N LYS A 373 -15.30 5.04 -2.74
CA LYS A 373 -16.42 4.33 -2.12
C LYS A 373 -15.95 3.17 -1.25
N ARG A 374 -15.04 2.32 -1.74
CA ARG A 374 -14.52 1.18 -0.97
C ARG A 374 -13.81 1.63 0.31
N LEU A 375 -13.06 2.75 0.28
CA LEU A 375 -12.41 3.28 1.47
C LEU A 375 -13.41 3.88 2.46
N TYR A 376 -14.46 4.56 1.99
CA TYR A 376 -15.54 5.06 2.85
C TYR A 376 -16.36 3.93 3.47
N ASP A 377 -16.71 2.90 2.69
CA ASP A 377 -17.37 1.68 3.16
C ASP A 377 -16.53 0.99 4.25
N LEU A 378 -15.18 0.98 4.12
CA LEU A 378 -14.26 0.49 5.15
C LEU A 378 -14.20 1.41 6.38
N ALA A 379 -13.99 2.72 6.21
CA ALA A 379 -13.91 3.68 7.31
C ALA A 379 -15.18 3.68 8.19
N SER A 380 -16.35 3.47 7.57
CA SER A 380 -17.63 3.36 8.29
C SER A 380 -17.71 2.17 9.26
N GLN A 381 -16.93 1.10 9.03
CA GLN A 381 -16.85 -0.08 9.91
C GLN A 381 -16.03 0.19 11.17
N PHE A 382 -15.18 1.21 11.15
CA PHE A 382 -14.41 1.72 12.29
C PHE A 382 -15.02 3.04 12.84
N GLU A 383 -16.32 3.25 12.60
CA GLU A 383 -17.12 4.42 13.02
C GLU A 383 -16.58 5.80 12.56
N GLY A 384 -15.67 5.80 11.57
CA GLY A 384 -15.03 7.00 11.03
C GLY A 384 -15.98 7.95 10.27
N VAL A 385 -15.63 9.24 10.27
CA VAL A 385 -16.41 10.33 9.66
C VAL A 385 -15.64 10.94 8.48
N ILE A 386 -16.33 11.18 7.36
CA ILE A 386 -15.72 11.76 6.15
C ILE A 386 -15.45 13.26 6.39
N GLY A 387 -14.17 13.64 6.48
CA GLY A 387 -13.74 15.02 6.75
C GLY A 387 -13.82 16.02 5.58
N GLY A 388 -14.28 15.59 4.41
CA GLY A 388 -14.42 16.43 3.21
C GLY A 388 -13.12 16.67 2.42
N GLU A 389 -13.27 16.91 1.11
CA GLU A 389 -12.15 17.09 0.16
C GLU A 389 -11.20 18.24 0.57
N GLU A 390 -11.74 19.36 1.05
CA GLU A 390 -10.97 20.55 1.42
C GLU A 390 -9.91 20.23 2.49
N ASN A 391 -10.26 19.47 3.53
CA ASN A 391 -9.30 19.08 4.56
C ASN A 391 -8.24 18.08 4.02
N GLY A 392 -8.61 17.23 3.06
CA GLY A 392 -7.67 16.36 2.35
C GLY A 392 -6.64 17.16 1.54
N ARG A 393 -7.11 18.08 0.68
CA ARG A 393 -6.27 18.99 -0.11
C ARG A 393 -5.40 19.87 0.79
N TYR A 394 -5.97 20.37 1.88
CA TYR A 394 -5.25 21.18 2.87
C TYR A 394 -4.09 20.39 3.51
N GLY A 395 -4.36 19.18 4.04
CA GLY A 395 -3.33 18.34 4.64
C GLY A 395 -2.25 17.90 3.65
N TYR A 396 -2.58 17.75 2.37
CA TYR A 396 -1.62 17.52 1.30
C TYR A 396 -0.69 18.73 1.09
N ARG A 397 -1.25 19.95 0.94
CA ARG A 397 -0.49 21.20 0.75
C ARG A 397 0.47 21.51 1.91
N LEU A 398 0.03 21.23 3.14
CA LEU A 398 0.82 21.45 4.35
C LEU A 398 2.19 20.74 4.30
N THR A 399 2.27 19.60 3.60
CA THR A 399 3.50 18.82 3.39
C THR A 399 4.68 19.70 2.95
N PHE A 400 4.48 20.54 1.93
CA PHE A 400 5.53 21.40 1.37
C PHE A 400 5.82 22.63 2.25
N ALA A 401 4.85 23.06 3.08
CA ALA A 401 4.99 24.18 3.99
C ALA A 401 5.77 23.83 5.28
N ILE A 402 5.74 22.57 5.73
CA ILE A 402 6.39 22.14 7.00
C ILE A 402 7.90 22.40 6.99
N ALA A 403 8.60 22.18 5.87
CA ALA A 403 10.04 22.43 5.80
C ALA A 403 10.41 23.92 6.01
N TYR A 404 9.55 24.83 5.55
CA TYR A 404 9.70 26.27 5.81
C TYR A 404 9.38 26.67 7.28
N LEU A 405 8.64 25.85 8.03
CA LEU A 405 8.38 26.11 9.46
C LEU A 405 9.59 25.82 10.36
N ARG A 406 10.53 24.95 9.94
CA ARG A 406 11.80 24.75 10.64
C ARG A 406 12.64 26.04 10.63
N ASP A 407 12.75 26.69 9.47
CA ASP A 407 13.44 27.97 9.32
C ASP A 407 12.83 29.03 10.26
N LEU A 408 11.48 29.09 10.36
CA LEU A 408 10.76 29.96 11.29
C LEU A 408 11.08 29.62 12.76
N GLY A 409 11.12 28.33 13.13
CA GLY A 409 11.47 27.90 14.49
C GLY A 409 12.88 28.34 14.89
N MET A 410 13.87 28.16 14.01
CA MET A 410 15.26 28.57 14.24
C MET A 410 15.43 30.10 14.34
N GLU A 411 14.52 30.87 13.74
CA GLU A 411 14.47 32.33 13.89
C GLU A 411 13.95 32.77 15.28
N TYR A 412 13.42 31.87 16.11
CA TYR A 412 12.90 32.14 17.47
C TYR A 412 13.33 31.09 18.51
N GLY A 413 14.56 30.60 18.45
CA GLY A 413 15.11 29.72 19.49
C GLY A 413 14.46 28.32 19.59
N VAL A 414 13.86 27.81 18.52
CA VAL A 414 13.37 26.42 18.43
C VAL A 414 14.23 25.63 17.44
N ILE A 415 14.72 24.47 17.89
CA ILE A 415 15.31 23.46 17.01
C ILE A 415 14.42 22.22 16.98
N GLY A 416 14.40 21.53 15.84
CA GLY A 416 13.55 20.38 15.63
C GLY A 416 13.77 19.79 14.25
N GLU A 417 13.48 18.49 14.15
CA GLU A 417 13.75 17.64 13.00
C GLU A 417 12.58 16.67 12.82
N SER A 418 12.48 16.09 11.63
CA SER A 418 11.63 14.92 11.41
C SER A 418 12.47 13.67 11.20
N PHE A 419 12.01 12.54 11.74
CA PHE A 419 12.70 11.25 11.61
C PHE A 419 11.71 10.12 11.37
N GLU A 420 12.18 8.98 10.86
CA GLU A 420 11.30 7.96 10.28
C GLU A 420 11.83 6.53 10.46
N THR A 421 10.92 5.57 10.29
CA THR A 421 11.14 4.13 10.45
C THR A 421 10.03 3.34 9.73
N SER A 422 10.27 2.07 9.42
CA SER A 422 9.23 1.09 9.06
C SER A 422 9.10 0.00 10.13
N VAL A 423 7.87 -0.40 10.44
CA VAL A 423 7.57 -1.34 11.53
C VAL A 423 6.41 -2.26 11.15
N ALA A 424 6.41 -3.48 11.69
CA ALA A 424 5.36 -4.46 11.51
C ALA A 424 4.02 -4.02 12.14
N TRP A 425 2.90 -4.45 11.54
CA TRP A 425 1.54 -4.01 11.91
C TRP A 425 1.20 -4.20 13.39
N ASP A 426 1.68 -5.27 14.02
CA ASP A 426 1.44 -5.60 15.44
C ASP A 426 2.13 -4.65 16.43
N LYS A 427 3.07 -3.82 15.96
CA LYS A 427 3.90 -2.96 16.81
C LYS A 427 3.73 -1.46 16.57
N VAL A 428 2.97 -1.05 15.54
CA VAL A 428 2.78 0.37 15.17
C VAL A 428 2.35 1.22 16.36
N GLU A 429 1.28 0.83 17.07
CA GLU A 429 0.76 1.59 18.21
C GLU A 429 1.75 1.65 19.38
N ALA A 430 2.45 0.55 19.65
CA ALA A 430 3.45 0.47 20.72
C ALA A 430 4.65 1.39 20.42
N LEU A 431 5.18 1.34 19.20
CA LEU A 431 6.27 2.18 18.73
C LEU A 431 5.88 3.67 18.76
N CYS A 432 4.71 4.03 18.22
CA CYS A 432 4.23 5.42 18.21
C CYS A 432 4.05 5.99 19.63
N ARG A 433 3.58 5.18 20.59
CA ARG A 433 3.40 5.60 21.98
C ARG A 433 4.72 5.67 22.74
N ASN A 434 5.53 4.61 22.70
CA ASN A 434 6.81 4.54 23.40
C ASN A 434 7.77 5.65 23.00
N VAL A 435 7.98 5.86 21.69
CA VAL A 435 8.92 6.87 21.17
C VAL A 435 8.49 8.29 21.57
N LYS A 436 7.19 8.60 21.56
CA LYS A 436 6.69 9.91 22.00
C LYS A 436 6.90 10.16 23.49
N GLU A 437 6.64 9.18 24.34
CA GLU A 437 6.90 9.30 25.78
C GLU A 437 8.40 9.35 26.11
N LEU A 438 9.23 8.64 25.32
CA LEU A 438 10.68 8.74 25.42
C LEU A 438 11.17 10.16 25.09
N LEU A 439 10.75 10.75 23.97
CA LEU A 439 11.14 12.11 23.58
C LEU A 439 10.82 13.11 24.71
N LYS A 440 9.61 13.01 25.29
CA LYS A 440 9.15 13.87 26.40
C LYS A 440 9.99 13.67 27.66
N ARG A 441 10.30 12.42 28.02
CA ARG A 441 11.16 12.09 29.17
C ARG A 441 12.59 12.58 28.97
N GLN A 442 13.21 12.26 27.83
CA GLN A 442 14.62 12.50 27.57
C GLN A 442 14.93 14.00 27.47
N ALA A 443 14.02 14.78 26.88
CA ALA A 443 14.11 16.24 26.87
C ALA A 443 14.11 16.83 28.30
N ALA A 444 13.21 16.37 29.17
CA ALA A 444 13.12 16.83 30.55
C ALA A 444 14.37 16.43 31.37
N GLU A 445 14.86 15.19 31.22
CA GLU A 445 16.10 14.70 31.85
C GLU A 445 17.33 15.53 31.44
N LEU A 446 17.38 15.98 30.18
CA LEU A 446 18.46 16.82 29.64
C LEU A 446 18.24 18.34 29.84
N GLY A 447 17.28 18.72 30.69
CA GLY A 447 17.11 20.10 31.14
C GLY A 447 16.31 21.03 30.20
N VAL A 448 15.59 20.49 29.22
CA VAL A 448 14.65 21.27 28.39
C VAL A 448 13.50 21.77 29.28
N LYS A 449 13.40 23.11 29.44
CA LYS A 449 12.52 23.76 30.43
C LYS A 449 11.08 23.96 29.96
N TYR A 450 10.81 23.74 28.67
CA TYR A 450 9.55 24.06 28.02
C TYR A 450 8.94 22.79 27.40
N PRO A 451 7.62 22.77 27.14
CA PRO A 451 7.00 21.66 26.41
C PRO A 451 7.64 21.47 25.04
N ILE A 452 7.70 20.21 24.60
CA ILE A 452 8.24 19.82 23.30
C ILE A 452 7.09 19.47 22.34
N LEU A 453 7.34 19.62 21.04
CA LEU A 453 6.57 18.91 20.01
C LEU A 453 7.07 17.47 19.95
N SER A 454 6.15 16.50 19.99
CA SER A 454 6.49 15.09 19.92
C SER A 454 5.34 14.31 19.26
N SER A 455 5.21 14.45 17.95
CA SER A 455 4.07 13.97 17.17
C SER A 455 4.46 12.93 16.10
N CYS A 456 3.49 12.16 15.61
CA CYS A 456 3.71 11.11 14.61
C CYS A 456 2.57 10.95 13.60
N ARG A 457 2.91 10.44 12.41
CA ARG A 457 1.97 10.04 11.36
C ARG A 457 2.42 8.73 10.69
N VAL A 458 1.47 7.88 10.31
CA VAL A 458 1.71 6.79 9.35
C VAL A 458 1.68 7.40 7.96
N THR A 459 2.78 7.30 7.21
CA THR A 459 2.93 7.94 5.88
C THR A 459 2.81 6.98 4.70
N GLN A 460 3.06 5.69 4.93
CA GLN A 460 2.98 4.63 3.93
C GLN A 460 2.48 3.33 4.56
N VAL A 461 1.81 2.51 3.75
CA VAL A 461 1.32 1.18 4.14
C VAL A 461 1.89 0.11 3.21
N TYR A 462 2.06 -1.10 3.73
CA TYR A 462 2.57 -2.29 3.04
C TYR A 462 1.85 -3.54 3.57
N ASP A 463 1.93 -4.66 2.86
CA ASP A 463 1.30 -5.92 3.32
C ASP A 463 1.82 -6.36 4.70
N ALA A 464 3.12 -6.15 4.97
CA ALA A 464 3.80 -6.58 6.20
C ALA A 464 3.89 -5.50 7.30
N GLY A 465 3.53 -4.25 7.04
CA GLY A 465 3.69 -3.17 8.02
C GLY A 465 3.45 -1.76 7.47
N ALA A 466 3.95 -0.76 8.19
CA ALA A 466 3.75 0.66 7.89
C ALA A 466 5.05 1.47 8.03
N CYS A 467 5.13 2.61 7.33
CA CYS A 467 6.11 3.67 7.60
C CYS A 467 5.54 4.63 8.64
N VAL A 468 6.28 4.87 9.72
CA VAL A 468 5.96 5.85 10.77
C VAL A 468 6.95 7.01 10.67
N TYR A 469 6.41 8.21 10.68
CA TYR A 469 7.14 9.47 10.51
C TYR A 469 6.86 10.37 11.71
N PHE A 470 7.91 10.70 12.45
CA PHE A 470 7.87 11.53 13.65
C PHE A 470 8.30 12.96 13.37
N TYR A 471 7.78 13.89 14.17
CA TYR A 471 8.28 15.26 14.29
C TYR A 471 8.59 15.56 15.75
N PHE A 472 9.84 15.93 16.01
CA PHE A 472 10.34 16.32 17.33
C PHE A 472 10.90 17.74 17.25
N GLY A 473 10.64 18.56 18.27
CA GLY A 473 11.27 19.88 18.39
C GLY A 473 11.06 20.50 19.76
N PHE A 474 11.96 21.39 20.14
CA PHE A 474 11.99 22.02 21.46
C PHE A 474 12.57 23.44 21.41
N ASN A 475 12.18 24.23 22.41
CA ASN A 475 12.70 25.57 22.66
C ASN A 475 14.03 25.46 23.42
N CYS A 476 15.10 26.02 22.87
CA CYS A 476 16.46 25.87 23.39
C CYS A 476 16.85 26.91 24.44
N HIS A 477 15.99 27.88 24.76
CA HIS A 477 16.33 28.98 25.66
C HIS A 477 16.71 28.50 27.07
N GLY A 478 17.97 28.74 27.45
CA GLY A 478 18.51 28.40 28.75
C GLY A 478 19.19 27.04 28.85
N LEU A 479 19.45 26.38 27.71
CA LEU A 479 20.47 25.34 27.54
C LEU A 479 21.84 25.98 27.26
N GLN A 480 22.93 25.25 27.55
CA GLN A 480 24.29 25.68 27.20
C GLN A 480 24.70 25.22 25.79
N ASP A 481 24.55 23.92 25.51
CA ASP A 481 24.73 23.34 24.18
C ASP A 481 23.41 22.65 23.76
N PRO A 482 22.62 23.27 22.86
CA PRO A 482 21.36 22.69 22.41
C PRO A 482 21.55 21.61 21.34
N LEU A 483 22.69 21.55 20.65
CA LEU A 483 22.97 20.48 19.67
C LEU A 483 23.32 19.18 20.40
N ALA A 484 24.16 19.23 21.43
CA ALA A 484 24.47 18.04 22.25
C ALA A 484 23.21 17.47 22.93
N VAL A 485 22.27 18.33 23.36
CA VAL A 485 20.97 17.91 23.88
C VAL A 485 20.11 17.28 22.77
N TYR A 486 20.06 17.85 21.56
CA TYR A 486 19.37 17.25 20.43
C TYR A 486 19.95 15.86 20.06
N ASP A 487 21.28 15.74 19.97
CA ASP A 487 21.97 14.51 19.59
C ASP A 487 21.70 13.37 20.57
N ALA A 488 21.72 13.65 21.87
CA ALA A 488 21.35 12.68 22.88
C ALA A 488 19.89 12.20 22.70
N ILE A 489 18.96 13.09 22.35
CA ILE A 489 17.55 12.75 22.17
C ILE A 489 17.29 11.96 20.86
N GLU A 490 17.93 12.30 19.73
CA GLU A 490 17.79 11.51 18.48
C GLU A 490 18.37 10.10 18.66
N VAL A 491 19.53 9.98 19.31
CA VAL A 491 20.16 8.69 19.62
C VAL A 491 19.23 7.83 20.47
N SER A 492 18.70 8.36 21.58
CA SER A 492 17.74 7.62 22.41
C SER A 492 16.47 7.26 21.63
N ALA A 493 15.93 8.17 20.83
CA ALA A 493 14.74 7.91 20.01
C ALA A 493 14.98 6.81 18.96
N ARG A 494 16.19 6.75 18.38
CA ARG A 494 16.60 5.69 17.45
C ARG A 494 16.72 4.33 18.15
N ASP A 495 17.30 4.30 19.36
CA ASP A 495 17.41 3.09 20.16
C ASP A 495 16.03 2.55 20.61
N GLU A 496 15.09 3.42 20.99
CA GLU A 496 13.71 3.04 21.30
C GLU A 496 12.93 2.57 20.05
N VAL A 497 13.12 3.22 18.89
CA VAL A 497 12.57 2.75 17.60
C VAL A 497 13.02 1.33 17.29
N ILE A 498 14.32 1.05 17.42
CA ILE A 498 14.90 -0.28 17.18
C ILE A 498 14.41 -1.29 18.22
N SER A 499 14.33 -0.89 19.50
CA SER A 499 13.83 -1.73 20.60
C SER A 499 12.34 -2.08 20.45
N CYS A 500 11.54 -1.16 19.91
CA CYS A 500 10.16 -1.39 19.50
C CYS A 500 10.03 -2.24 18.21
N GLY A 501 11.13 -2.67 17.59
CA GLY A 501 11.14 -3.48 16.38
C GLY A 501 10.90 -2.69 15.08
N GLY A 502 11.10 -1.38 15.10
CA GLY A 502 11.19 -0.54 13.90
C GLY A 502 12.56 -0.63 13.23
N SER A 503 12.62 -0.34 11.94
CA SER A 503 13.86 -0.26 11.16
C SER A 503 14.66 1.01 11.45
N ILE A 504 15.97 0.93 11.18
CA ILE A 504 16.92 2.05 11.28
C ILE A 504 16.50 3.29 10.48
N SER A 505 15.90 3.08 9.31
CA SER A 505 15.37 4.07 8.36
C SER A 505 14.52 3.33 7.32
N HIS A 506 13.49 3.96 6.77
CA HIS A 506 12.70 3.44 5.64
C HIS A 506 12.98 4.19 4.33
N HIS A 507 13.32 5.49 4.36
CA HIS A 507 13.59 6.27 3.13
C HIS A 507 14.50 7.51 3.30
N HIS A 508 14.94 7.85 4.51
CA HIS A 508 15.95 8.90 4.68
C HIS A 508 17.37 8.41 4.36
N GLY A 509 17.67 7.14 4.60
CA GLY A 509 19.01 6.55 4.49
C GLY A 509 19.77 6.52 5.83
N ILE A 510 21.06 6.25 5.74
CA ILE A 510 21.99 6.08 6.88
C ILE A 510 22.99 7.24 6.95
N GLY A 511 23.60 7.58 5.82
CA GLY A 511 24.64 8.58 5.62
C GLY A 511 25.79 8.44 6.60
N LYS A 512 26.13 9.55 7.26
CA LYS A 512 27.00 9.58 8.44
C LYS A 512 26.19 9.50 9.75
N LEU A 513 24.97 10.03 9.77
CA LEU A 513 24.14 10.15 10.98
C LEU A 513 23.84 8.80 11.66
N ARG A 514 23.32 7.81 10.92
CA ARG A 514 22.81 6.54 11.49
C ARG A 514 23.82 5.39 11.44
N LYS A 515 25.07 5.71 11.06
CA LYS A 515 26.19 4.79 10.84
C LYS A 515 26.40 3.77 11.96
N ARG A 516 26.32 4.22 13.22
CA ARG A 516 26.57 3.41 14.42
C ARG A 516 25.64 2.18 14.56
N TRP A 517 24.42 2.24 14.01
CA TRP A 517 23.44 1.14 14.06
C TRP A 517 23.47 0.23 12.81
N LEU A 518 24.32 0.52 11.82
CA LEU A 518 24.36 -0.26 10.57
C LEU A 518 24.80 -1.70 10.81
N GLN A 519 25.84 -1.92 11.63
CA GLN A 519 26.37 -3.26 11.89
C GLN A 519 25.40 -4.17 12.64
N SER A 520 24.60 -3.64 13.56
CA SER A 520 23.52 -4.40 14.23
C SER A 520 22.35 -4.66 13.28
N THR A 521 22.11 -3.78 12.30
CA THR A 521 21.02 -3.93 11.32
C THR A 521 21.32 -4.98 10.24
N ILE A 522 22.53 -4.98 9.65
CA ILE A 522 22.87 -5.87 8.50
C ILE A 522 23.92 -6.95 8.81
N SER A 523 24.30 -7.12 10.09
CA SER A 523 25.44 -7.91 10.58
C SER A 523 26.82 -7.39 10.15
N SER A 524 27.86 -7.79 10.90
CA SER A 524 29.26 -7.56 10.52
C SER A 524 29.62 -8.19 9.18
N THR A 525 29.05 -9.34 8.83
CA THR A 525 29.22 -9.98 7.51
C THR A 525 28.65 -9.11 6.39
N GLY A 526 27.47 -8.51 6.58
CA GLY A 526 26.87 -7.59 5.61
C GLY A 526 27.71 -6.32 5.41
N VAL A 527 28.17 -5.71 6.51
CA VAL A 527 29.12 -4.57 6.46
C VAL A 527 30.42 -4.96 5.74
N ASN A 528 30.94 -6.16 5.97
CA ASN A 528 32.16 -6.65 5.29
C ASN A 528 31.97 -6.88 3.79
N VAL A 529 30.78 -7.30 3.34
CA VAL A 529 30.44 -7.38 1.90
C VAL A 529 30.40 -5.99 1.27
N LEU A 530 29.80 -5.00 1.93
CA LEU A 530 29.80 -3.62 1.43
C LEU A 530 31.22 -3.02 1.40
N LYS A 531 32.05 -3.31 2.42
CA LYS A 531 33.48 -2.94 2.44
C LYS A 531 34.27 -3.58 1.29
N ALA A 532 34.04 -4.86 1.00
CA ALA A 532 34.68 -5.54 -0.13
C ALA A 532 34.28 -4.92 -1.47
N LEU A 533 32.99 -4.59 -1.66
CA LEU A 533 32.50 -3.89 -2.87
C LEU A 533 33.12 -2.49 -3.01
N LYS A 534 33.22 -1.72 -1.92
CA LYS A 534 33.88 -0.41 -1.91
C LYS A 534 35.37 -0.51 -2.26
N GLN A 535 36.10 -1.45 -1.66
CA GLN A 535 37.52 -1.67 -1.95
C GLN A 535 37.75 -2.12 -3.40
N GLU A 536 36.82 -2.90 -3.98
CA GLU A 536 36.92 -3.35 -5.36
C GLU A 536 36.58 -2.24 -6.37
N LEU A 537 35.51 -1.46 -6.15
CA LEU A 537 35.07 -0.43 -7.10
C LEU A 537 35.81 0.91 -6.96
N ASP A 538 36.37 1.19 -5.78
CA ASP A 538 37.07 2.44 -5.45
C ASP A 538 38.25 2.22 -4.47
N PRO A 539 39.33 1.55 -4.90
CA PRO A 539 40.45 1.15 -4.04
C PRO A 539 41.30 2.32 -3.50
N LYS A 540 41.12 3.54 -4.01
CA LYS A 540 41.78 4.76 -3.49
C LYS A 540 40.86 5.61 -2.60
N ASN A 541 39.62 5.17 -2.38
CA ASN A 541 38.56 5.95 -1.76
C ASN A 541 38.48 7.38 -2.35
N ILE A 542 38.19 7.47 -3.65
CA ILE A 542 37.92 8.72 -4.37
C ILE A 542 36.53 9.25 -3.98
N PHE A 543 35.52 8.38 -3.90
CA PHE A 543 34.18 8.72 -3.42
C PHE A 543 34.16 8.69 -1.88
N ALA A 544 34.87 9.65 -1.26
CA ALA A 544 35.29 9.63 0.14
C ALA A 544 34.31 10.27 1.14
N ALA A 545 33.01 10.31 0.86
CA ALA A 545 32.03 10.97 1.74
C ALA A 545 31.89 10.33 3.15
N ASN A 546 32.55 9.19 3.42
CA ASN A 546 32.51 8.43 4.69
C ASN A 546 31.07 8.11 5.17
N ASN A 547 30.11 8.00 4.25
CA ASN A 547 28.77 7.47 4.47
C ASN A 547 28.84 5.94 4.59
N LEU A 548 27.98 5.32 5.41
CA LEU A 548 27.95 3.88 5.73
C LEU A 548 29.23 3.36 6.45
N PHE A 549 30.38 3.50 5.78
CA PHE A 549 31.76 3.12 6.13
C PHE A 549 32.61 4.17 6.84
N ASP A 550 33.44 3.84 7.82
CA ASP A 550 34.65 4.63 8.08
C ASP A 550 35.79 4.17 7.17
N SER A 551 36.50 5.11 6.56
CA SER A 551 37.60 4.79 5.63
C SER A 551 38.92 4.43 6.34
N SER A 552 38.99 4.62 7.65
CA SER A 552 40.05 4.09 8.52
C SER A 552 40.05 2.55 8.58
N ASP A 553 38.88 1.90 8.47
CA ASP A 553 38.71 0.45 8.59
C ASP A 553 39.56 -0.35 7.59
N PHE A 554 39.78 0.20 6.38
CA PHE A 554 40.52 -0.45 5.31
C PHE A 554 41.99 -0.73 5.63
N LYS A 555 42.59 -0.01 6.60
CA LYS A 555 44.03 -0.12 6.90
C LYS A 555 44.45 -1.37 7.69
N SER A 556 43.53 -2.27 8.03
CA SER A 556 43.73 -3.22 9.15
C SER A 556 44.02 -4.69 8.80
N LYS A 557 43.75 -5.20 7.59
CA LYS A 557 43.89 -6.65 7.29
C LYS A 557 44.50 -7.11 5.96
N PHE A 558 44.76 -6.22 4.99
CA PHE A 558 45.50 -6.58 3.77
C PHE A 558 46.64 -5.60 3.54
N GLY A 559 47.85 -5.99 3.95
CA GLY A 559 49.07 -5.23 3.68
C GLY A 559 49.46 -5.30 2.20
N TYR A 560 49.95 -4.20 1.65
CA TYR A 560 50.47 -4.15 0.28
C TYR A 560 51.77 -4.99 0.16
N GLY A 561 51.68 -6.17 -0.42
CA GLY A 561 52.83 -6.97 -0.86
C GLY A 561 53.24 -6.61 -2.31
N PRO A 562 54.54 -6.49 -2.63
CA PRO A 562 54.98 -6.08 -3.95
C PRO A 562 55.07 -7.23 -4.96
N GLY A 563 54.27 -7.15 -6.04
CA GLY A 563 54.47 -7.89 -7.29
C GLY A 563 54.01 -9.37 -7.31
N PRO A 564 53.90 -9.97 -8.51
CA PRO A 564 53.45 -11.35 -8.69
C PRO A 564 54.58 -12.35 -8.40
N GLY A 565 54.86 -12.57 -7.11
CA GLY A 565 55.69 -13.68 -6.64
C GLY A 565 55.01 -15.04 -6.90
N LYS A 566 55.81 -16.05 -7.25
CA LYS A 566 55.35 -17.42 -7.55
C LYS A 566 54.49 -18.00 -6.42
N PHE A 567 53.44 -18.76 -6.78
CA PHE A 567 52.72 -19.62 -5.84
C PHE A 567 53.70 -20.55 -5.10
N PRO A 568 53.71 -20.54 -3.76
CA PRO A 568 54.32 -21.63 -2.99
C PRO A 568 53.46 -22.89 -3.15
N THR A 569 54.10 -23.99 -3.53
CA THR A 569 53.61 -25.32 -3.19
C THR A 569 53.81 -25.58 -1.69
N ASP A 570 53.32 -26.73 -1.22
CA ASP A 570 53.73 -27.36 0.04
C ASP A 570 53.27 -26.67 1.34
N LEU A 571 52.09 -27.09 1.81
CA LEU A 571 51.67 -26.97 3.21
C LEU A 571 51.40 -28.36 3.79
N GLU A 572 52.39 -28.91 4.50
CA GLU A 572 52.19 -30.10 5.34
C GLU A 572 51.26 -29.77 6.53
N PRO A 573 50.35 -30.68 6.91
CA PRO A 573 49.53 -30.51 8.11
C PRO A 573 50.34 -30.78 9.38
N ARG A 574 50.73 -29.73 10.11
CA ARG A 574 51.41 -29.87 11.40
C ARG A 574 50.53 -30.58 12.43
N HIS A 575 51.08 -31.63 13.04
CA HIS A 575 50.44 -32.37 14.13
C HIS A 575 50.08 -31.48 15.34
N VAL A 576 48.92 -31.76 15.93
CA VAL A 576 48.70 -31.65 17.37
C VAL A 576 48.64 -33.06 17.94
N ARG A 577 49.38 -33.34 19.02
CA ARG A 577 49.49 -34.66 19.65
C ARG A 577 48.58 -34.76 20.88
N ASN A 578 47.88 -35.91 20.99
CA ASN A 578 47.83 -36.86 22.12
C ASN A 578 47.63 -36.33 23.57
N ASP A 579 46.95 -37.01 24.49
CA ASP A 579 46.19 -38.29 24.56
C ASP A 579 44.94 -38.03 25.46
N SER A 580 43.92 -38.88 25.68
CA SER A 580 43.70 -40.34 25.58
C SER A 580 42.17 -40.57 25.38
N THR A 581 41.67 -41.65 24.77
CA THR A 581 41.69 -43.04 25.26
C THR A 581 41.36 -44.02 24.12
N GLN A 582 41.91 -45.24 24.17
CA GLN A 582 41.87 -46.24 23.09
C GLN A 582 40.66 -47.21 23.14
N ARG A 583 40.58 -48.05 22.08
CA ARG A 583 39.88 -49.36 21.93
C ARG A 583 38.48 -49.26 21.29
N LEU A 584 38.11 -50.05 20.27
CA LEU A 584 38.72 -51.27 19.69
C LEU A 584 38.63 -51.32 18.13
N LEU A 585 39.38 -52.23 17.50
CA LEU A 585 39.54 -52.36 16.03
C LEU A 585 38.80 -53.57 15.43
N LYS A 586 38.29 -53.40 14.19
CA LYS A 586 38.47 -54.26 12.98
C LYS A 586 37.46 -53.78 11.90
N ALA A 587 37.80 -53.38 10.66
CA ALA A 587 38.82 -53.74 9.67
C ALA A 587 38.41 -54.87 8.69
N GLN A 588 37.99 -54.49 7.49
CA GLN A 588 38.40 -55.07 6.20
C GLN A 588 38.07 -54.10 5.03
N VAL A 589 38.53 -54.40 3.81
CA VAL A 589 38.75 -53.44 2.69
C VAL A 589 38.24 -54.04 1.37
N ASP A 590 38.45 -53.34 0.25
CA ASP A 590 38.45 -53.82 -1.16
C ASP A 590 37.07 -53.95 -1.85
N GLU A 591 36.87 -53.67 -3.16
CA GLU A 591 37.67 -52.89 -4.14
C GLU A 591 36.78 -52.47 -5.36
N HIS A 592 37.13 -51.35 -6.02
CA HIS A 592 36.80 -50.97 -7.43
C HIS A 592 35.30 -50.97 -7.89
N GLU A 593 34.90 -50.49 -9.08
CA GLU A 593 35.61 -49.98 -10.28
C GLU A 593 34.94 -48.71 -10.87
N VAL A 594 35.54 -48.08 -11.90
CA VAL A 594 35.10 -46.82 -12.54
C VAL A 594 34.82 -47.02 -14.03
N GLN A 595 33.73 -46.45 -14.56
CA GLN A 595 33.63 -46.16 -16.01
C GLN A 595 32.82 -44.89 -16.33
N LYS A 596 32.93 -44.40 -17.58
CA LYS A 596 32.73 -42.98 -17.95
C LYS A 596 31.78 -42.78 -19.14
N THR A 597 30.94 -41.72 -19.07
CA THR A 597 30.46 -40.89 -20.22
C THR A 597 29.63 -41.58 -21.33
N PRO A 598 29.07 -40.86 -22.33
CA PRO A 598 28.82 -39.41 -22.47
C PRO A 598 27.33 -39.04 -22.68
N ALA A 599 27.05 -37.73 -22.71
CA ALA A 599 25.75 -37.20 -23.16
C ALA A 599 25.58 -37.20 -24.69
N ARG A 600 24.33 -37.19 -25.18
CA ARG A 600 23.97 -36.88 -26.58
C ARG A 600 22.72 -36.00 -26.64
N ASN A 601 22.79 -34.92 -27.43
CA ASN A 601 21.63 -34.12 -27.83
C ASN A 601 20.80 -34.90 -28.86
N PHE A 602 19.48 -34.71 -28.91
CA PHE A 602 18.72 -34.94 -30.15
C PHE A 602 17.56 -33.95 -30.38
N VAL A 603 17.32 -33.72 -31.66
CA VAL A 603 16.52 -32.66 -32.28
C VAL A 603 15.00 -32.88 -32.13
N VAL A 604 14.25 -31.78 -32.06
CA VAL A 604 12.77 -31.77 -32.12
C VAL A 604 12.27 -32.18 -33.51
N ARG A 605 11.31 -33.10 -33.59
CA ARG A 605 10.49 -33.34 -34.79
C ARG A 605 9.00 -33.24 -34.46
N GLN A 606 8.23 -32.66 -35.39
CA GLN A 606 6.78 -32.71 -35.39
C GLN A 606 6.28 -33.95 -36.12
N SER A 607 5.24 -34.58 -35.57
CA SER A 607 4.29 -35.43 -36.28
C SER A 607 3.05 -35.60 -35.41
N GLY A 608 1.86 -35.32 -35.93
CA GLY A 608 0.60 -35.48 -35.21
C GLY A 608 -0.30 -36.55 -35.83
N ALA A 609 -1.06 -37.25 -35.00
CA ALA A 609 -2.25 -38.02 -35.36
C ALA A 609 -3.09 -38.28 -34.09
N ASP A 610 -4.40 -38.44 -34.24
CA ASP A 610 -5.36 -38.62 -33.15
C ASP A 610 -5.13 -39.87 -32.28
N PHE A 611 -5.55 -39.79 -31.01
CA PHE A 611 -6.43 -40.81 -30.44
C PHE A 611 -7.29 -40.25 -29.31
N ARG A 612 -8.61 -40.49 -29.35
CA ARG A 612 -9.52 -40.23 -28.22
C ARG A 612 -9.45 -41.36 -27.20
N LYS A 613 -9.45 -41.02 -25.91
CA LYS A 613 -10.16 -41.78 -24.85
C LYS A 613 -10.36 -40.95 -23.58
N GLU A 614 -11.43 -41.26 -22.87
CA GLU A 614 -11.85 -40.57 -21.65
C GLU A 614 -11.16 -41.18 -20.43
N HIS A 615 -10.74 -40.35 -19.47
CA HIS A 615 -10.44 -40.81 -18.12
C HIS A 615 -10.91 -39.81 -17.07
N ASN A 616 -11.85 -40.25 -16.23
CA ASN A 616 -12.14 -39.61 -14.95
C ASN A 616 -10.92 -39.76 -14.04
N ILE A 617 -10.52 -38.68 -13.35
CA ILE A 617 -9.48 -38.72 -12.32
C ILE A 617 -10.11 -38.30 -10.98
N HIS A 618 -10.39 -39.29 -10.14
CA HIS A 618 -10.58 -39.08 -8.70
C HIS A 618 -9.23 -38.71 -8.07
N VAL A 619 -9.25 -37.84 -7.07
CA VAL A 619 -8.09 -37.58 -6.20
C VAL A 619 -8.58 -37.53 -4.74
N GLU A 620 -8.20 -38.54 -3.96
CA GLU A 620 -8.18 -38.44 -2.49
C GLU A 620 -6.78 -38.03 -2.03
N PRO A 621 -6.69 -37.31 -0.89
CA PRO A 621 -5.56 -37.52 0.01
C PRO A 621 -5.99 -37.84 1.46
N THR A 622 -5.18 -38.63 2.14
CA THR A 622 -5.34 -39.09 3.53
C THR A 622 -4.98 -38.01 4.57
N LEU A 623 -5.42 -38.21 5.82
CA LEU A 623 -5.36 -37.22 6.91
C LEU A 623 -4.40 -37.62 8.05
N TYR A 624 -3.80 -36.62 8.70
CA TYR A 624 -3.18 -36.72 10.04
C TYR A 624 -3.56 -35.52 10.94
N LEU A 625 -3.49 -35.67 12.28
CA LEU A 625 -4.22 -34.83 13.24
C LEU A 625 -3.49 -34.55 14.57
N LYS A 626 -3.30 -33.26 14.92
CA LYS A 626 -3.29 -32.63 16.27
C LYS A 626 -2.89 -31.13 16.11
N SER A 627 -3.35 -30.17 16.92
CA SER A 627 -4.40 -30.12 17.96
C SER A 627 -5.00 -28.69 18.03
N SER A 628 -6.14 -28.49 18.71
CA SER A 628 -7.00 -27.30 18.52
C SER A 628 -7.07 -26.31 19.69
N ALA A 629 -6.98 -25.01 19.40
CA ALA A 629 -7.51 -23.94 20.27
C ALA A 629 -9.05 -23.82 20.14
N PRO A 630 -9.78 -23.35 21.18
CA PRO A 630 -11.24 -23.38 21.20
C PRO A 630 -11.91 -22.30 20.32
N ALA A 631 -13.00 -22.68 19.65
CA ALA A 631 -13.77 -21.78 18.79
C ALA A 631 -14.58 -20.74 19.58
N ARG A 632 -14.43 -19.45 19.23
CA ARG A 632 -15.23 -18.36 19.81
C ARG A 632 -16.70 -18.48 19.37
N ARG A 633 -17.62 -18.54 20.32
CA ARG A 633 -19.08 -18.45 20.05
C ARG A 633 -19.44 -17.00 19.65
N PRO A 634 -20.31 -16.77 18.65
CA PRO A 634 -20.72 -15.43 18.25
C PRO A 634 -21.70 -14.84 19.26
N VAL A 635 -21.41 -13.65 19.78
CA VAL A 635 -22.36 -12.88 20.63
C VAL A 635 -23.47 -12.32 19.75
N PHE A 636 -24.73 -12.59 20.13
CA PHE A 636 -25.91 -12.03 19.48
C PHE A 636 -26.14 -10.59 20.00
N THR A 637 -26.17 -9.60 19.11
CA THR A 637 -26.30 -8.18 19.49
C THR A 637 -27.51 -7.52 18.84
N MET A 638 -28.13 -6.59 19.57
CA MET A 638 -29.36 -5.90 19.14
C MET A 638 -29.22 -5.18 17.78
N LYS A 639 -28.03 -4.60 17.50
CA LYS A 639 -27.70 -4.00 16.18
C LYS A 639 -27.87 -4.99 15.01
N ARG A 640 -27.61 -6.30 15.20
CA ARG A 640 -27.82 -7.34 14.16
C ARG A 640 -29.30 -7.64 13.93
N ALA A 641 -30.10 -7.69 15.00
CA ALA A 641 -31.55 -7.94 14.88
C ALA A 641 -32.25 -6.81 14.10
N VAL A 642 -31.99 -5.54 14.45
CA VAL A 642 -32.56 -4.37 13.73
C VAL A 642 -32.18 -4.37 12.25
N LYS A 643 -30.91 -4.68 11.92
CA LYS A 643 -30.47 -4.81 10.52
C LYS A 643 -31.21 -5.92 9.77
N SER A 644 -31.39 -7.09 10.40
CA SER A 644 -32.11 -8.23 9.80
C SER A 644 -33.60 -7.94 9.59
N ILE A 645 -34.24 -7.18 10.48
CA ILE A 645 -35.64 -6.76 10.33
C ILE A 645 -35.77 -5.79 9.15
N GLY A 646 -34.91 -4.76 9.08
CA GLY A 646 -34.92 -3.80 7.98
C GLY A 646 -34.68 -4.43 6.60
N GLN A 647 -33.89 -5.50 6.53
CA GLN A 647 -33.65 -6.25 5.29
C GLN A 647 -34.87 -7.08 4.84
N ALA A 648 -35.73 -7.54 5.76
CA ALA A 648 -36.92 -8.33 5.45
C ALA A 648 -38.13 -7.48 5.01
N MET A 649 -38.15 -6.17 5.31
CA MET A 649 -39.29 -5.29 5.02
C MET A 649 -39.82 -5.32 3.58
N PRO A 650 -38.99 -5.36 2.50
CA PRO A 650 -39.51 -5.41 1.14
C PRO A 650 -40.27 -6.71 0.83
N ALA A 651 -39.80 -7.85 1.33
CA ALA A 651 -40.49 -9.13 1.17
C ALA A 651 -41.79 -9.17 1.98
N LEU A 652 -41.80 -8.66 3.22
CA LEU A 652 -43.01 -8.53 4.02
C LEU A 652 -44.07 -7.67 3.32
N PHE A 653 -43.65 -6.59 2.65
CA PHE A 653 -44.53 -5.76 1.82
C PHE A 653 -45.05 -6.52 0.59
N THR A 654 -44.22 -7.29 -0.12
CA THR A 654 -44.65 -8.15 -1.24
C THR A 654 -45.70 -9.18 -0.80
N TRP A 655 -45.49 -9.86 0.33
CA TRP A 655 -46.45 -10.80 0.91
C TRP A 655 -47.76 -10.10 1.29
N PHE A 656 -47.69 -8.97 2.00
CA PHE A 656 -48.87 -8.19 2.40
C PHE A 656 -49.70 -7.72 1.20
N LEU A 657 -49.04 -7.21 0.15
CA LEU A 657 -49.71 -6.69 -1.05
C LEU A 657 -50.41 -7.82 -1.83
N ILE A 658 -49.71 -8.94 -2.08
CA ILE A 658 -50.26 -10.07 -2.85
C ILE A 658 -51.45 -10.70 -2.11
N LEU A 659 -51.32 -10.95 -0.80
CA LEU A 659 -52.39 -11.51 0.01
C LEU A 659 -53.56 -10.52 0.14
N GLY A 660 -53.30 -9.27 0.53
CA GLY A 660 -54.33 -8.26 0.78
C GLY A 660 -55.16 -7.92 -0.45
N CYS A 661 -54.53 -7.65 -1.60
CA CYS A 661 -55.25 -7.36 -2.85
C CYS A 661 -56.06 -8.57 -3.33
N THR A 662 -55.53 -9.79 -3.23
CA THR A 662 -56.24 -10.99 -3.68
C THR A 662 -57.40 -11.35 -2.76
N SER A 663 -57.22 -11.25 -1.43
CA SER A 663 -58.32 -11.43 -0.48
C SER A 663 -59.44 -10.40 -0.68
N ALA A 664 -59.11 -9.13 -0.96
CA ALA A 664 -60.10 -8.11 -1.29
C ALA A 664 -60.88 -8.44 -2.59
N PHE A 665 -60.18 -8.91 -3.62
CA PHE A 665 -60.79 -9.35 -4.88
C PHE A 665 -61.77 -10.52 -4.67
N PHE A 666 -61.34 -11.60 -4.02
CA PHE A 666 -62.20 -12.78 -3.79
C PHE A 666 -63.35 -12.53 -2.81
N TYR A 667 -63.18 -11.63 -1.83
CA TYR A 667 -64.22 -11.33 -0.84
C TYR A 667 -65.26 -10.31 -1.34
N LEU A 668 -64.82 -9.25 -2.05
CA LEU A 668 -65.71 -8.16 -2.46
C LEU A 668 -66.16 -8.27 -3.91
N VAL A 669 -65.25 -8.60 -4.85
CA VAL A 669 -65.50 -8.45 -6.29
C VAL A 669 -66.04 -9.74 -6.92
N VAL A 670 -65.45 -10.89 -6.60
CA VAL A 670 -65.86 -12.19 -7.17
C VAL A 670 -67.35 -12.54 -6.93
N PRO A 671 -67.97 -12.29 -5.76
CA PRO A 671 -69.41 -12.53 -5.58
C PRO A 671 -70.28 -11.68 -6.53
N ALA A 672 -69.87 -10.45 -6.82
CA ALA A 672 -70.57 -9.57 -7.76
C ALA A 672 -70.38 -10.03 -9.21
N ILE A 673 -69.16 -10.47 -9.57
CA ILE A 673 -68.86 -11.09 -10.88
C ILE A 673 -69.68 -12.36 -11.11
N ILE A 674 -69.80 -13.24 -10.12
CA ILE A 674 -70.61 -14.47 -10.24
C ILE A 674 -72.10 -14.13 -10.38
N LYS A 675 -72.61 -13.13 -9.66
CA LYS A 675 -73.99 -12.64 -9.81
C LYS A 675 -74.27 -12.06 -11.21
N GLN A 676 -73.27 -11.49 -11.87
CA GLN A 676 -73.41 -10.80 -13.16
C GLN A 676 -73.11 -11.68 -14.38
N LEU A 677 -72.11 -12.58 -14.30
CA LEU A 677 -71.65 -13.43 -15.40
C LEU A 677 -71.99 -14.93 -15.19
N GLY A 678 -72.67 -15.28 -14.11
CA GLY A 678 -73.09 -16.64 -13.80
C GLY A 678 -71.94 -17.65 -13.82
N THR A 679 -72.16 -18.78 -14.50
CA THR A 679 -71.19 -19.87 -14.66
C THR A 679 -69.87 -19.41 -15.26
N LEU A 680 -69.87 -18.44 -16.18
CA LEU A 680 -68.63 -17.92 -16.79
C LEU A 680 -67.79 -17.17 -15.75
N GLY A 681 -68.43 -16.32 -14.94
CA GLY A 681 -67.77 -15.62 -13.83
C GLY A 681 -67.18 -16.59 -12.79
N MET A 682 -67.89 -17.68 -12.51
CA MET A 682 -67.43 -18.73 -11.59
C MET A 682 -66.22 -19.51 -12.14
N VAL A 683 -66.23 -19.89 -13.41
CA VAL A 683 -65.10 -20.59 -14.07
C VAL A 683 -63.86 -19.71 -14.12
N LEU A 684 -63.98 -18.45 -14.55
CA LEU A 684 -62.84 -17.54 -14.63
C LEU A 684 -62.24 -17.23 -13.24
N SER A 685 -63.10 -17.02 -12.22
CA SER A 685 -62.63 -16.79 -10.84
C SER A 685 -61.97 -18.04 -10.23
N SER A 686 -62.37 -19.24 -10.66
CA SER A 686 -61.73 -20.49 -10.24
C SER A 686 -60.36 -20.71 -10.90
N LEU A 687 -60.18 -20.23 -12.13
CA LEU A 687 -58.87 -20.21 -12.82
C LEU A 687 -57.92 -19.19 -12.18
N ASP A 688 -58.43 -18.01 -11.82
CA ASP A 688 -57.68 -17.00 -11.05
C ASP A 688 -57.20 -17.55 -9.71
N LEU A 689 -58.07 -18.27 -8.98
CA LEU A 689 -57.71 -18.92 -7.72
C LEU A 689 -56.61 -19.97 -7.90
N LEU A 690 -56.61 -20.70 -9.02
CA LEU A 690 -55.54 -21.64 -9.35
C LEU A 690 -54.21 -20.92 -9.62
N PHE A 691 -54.22 -19.80 -10.35
CA PHE A 691 -53.02 -18.97 -10.53
C PHE A 691 -52.50 -18.41 -9.21
N PHE A 692 -53.39 -17.97 -8.30
CA PHE A 692 -53.02 -17.51 -6.96
C PHE A 692 -52.37 -18.60 -6.11
N LEU A 693 -52.90 -19.83 -6.13
CA LEU A 693 -52.31 -20.96 -5.40
C LEU A 693 -50.90 -21.28 -5.91
N PHE A 694 -50.69 -21.31 -7.23
CA PHE A 694 -49.36 -21.48 -7.81
C PHE A 694 -48.42 -20.29 -7.51
N LEU A 695 -48.93 -19.05 -7.53
CA LEU A 695 -48.21 -17.83 -7.17
C LEU A 695 -47.66 -17.91 -5.74
N ILE A 696 -48.51 -18.21 -4.76
CA ILE A 696 -48.14 -18.30 -3.34
C ILE A 696 -47.17 -19.46 -3.09
N ALA A 697 -47.40 -20.63 -3.69
CA ALA A 697 -46.48 -21.77 -3.56
C ALA A 697 -45.08 -21.45 -4.11
N ASN A 698 -44.99 -20.79 -5.27
CA ASN A 698 -43.70 -20.42 -5.86
C ASN A 698 -43.01 -19.28 -5.09
N LEU A 699 -43.75 -18.29 -4.58
CA LEU A 699 -43.22 -17.23 -3.72
C LEU A 699 -42.63 -17.80 -2.41
N PHE A 700 -43.35 -18.73 -1.77
CA PHE A 700 -42.89 -19.44 -0.58
C PHE A 700 -41.59 -20.20 -0.85
N MET A 701 -41.52 -20.95 -1.94
CA MET A 701 -40.33 -21.73 -2.30
C MET A 701 -39.14 -20.83 -2.68
N ALA A 702 -39.36 -19.73 -3.40
CA ALA A 702 -38.30 -18.75 -3.72
C ALA A 702 -37.72 -18.10 -2.44
N THR A 703 -38.59 -17.77 -1.49
CA THR A 703 -38.24 -17.17 -0.18
C THR A 703 -37.48 -18.13 0.72
N THR A 704 -37.97 -19.38 0.86
CA THR A 704 -37.52 -20.31 1.90
C THR A 704 -36.44 -21.30 1.45
N MET A 705 -36.38 -21.66 0.18
CA MET A 705 -35.40 -22.65 -0.30
C MET A 705 -33.98 -22.08 -0.26
N ASP A 706 -33.03 -22.88 0.24
CA ASP A 706 -31.61 -22.59 0.06
C ASP A 706 -31.28 -22.49 -1.44
N PRO A 707 -30.71 -21.37 -1.93
CA PRO A 707 -30.44 -21.15 -3.35
C PRO A 707 -29.25 -21.94 -3.92
N GLY A 708 -28.58 -22.76 -3.11
CA GLY A 708 -27.27 -23.34 -3.42
C GLY A 708 -26.15 -22.57 -2.74
N ARG A 709 -26.24 -22.35 -1.43
CA ARG A 709 -25.16 -21.74 -0.65
C ARG A 709 -24.01 -22.74 -0.53
N HIS A 710 -22.84 -22.38 -1.05
CA HIS A 710 -21.63 -23.17 -0.84
C HIS A 710 -21.22 -23.14 0.65
N PRO A 711 -20.64 -24.24 1.17
CA PRO A 711 -19.99 -24.23 2.47
C PRO A 711 -18.80 -23.27 2.45
N ALA A 712 -18.30 -22.90 3.64
CA ALA A 712 -16.94 -22.39 3.71
C ALA A 712 -15.98 -23.58 3.65
N ALA A 713 -14.82 -23.42 3.00
CA ALA A 713 -13.80 -24.45 2.99
C ALA A 713 -13.40 -24.86 4.40
N ILE A 714 -13.11 -26.14 4.58
CA ILE A 714 -12.64 -26.69 5.86
C ILE A 714 -11.13 -26.44 5.93
N ALA A 715 -10.59 -26.17 7.11
CA ALA A 715 -9.16 -25.85 7.32
C ALA A 715 -8.17 -26.95 6.87
N SER A 716 -8.65 -28.12 6.44
CA SER A 716 -7.87 -29.15 5.75
C SER A 716 -7.53 -28.81 4.29
N GLU A 717 -8.19 -27.81 3.69
CA GLU A 717 -7.88 -27.29 2.34
C GLU A 717 -6.93 -26.09 2.35
N GLU A 718 -6.37 -25.70 3.51
CA GLU A 718 -5.32 -24.69 3.59
C GLU A 718 -3.97 -25.31 3.20
N SER A 719 -3.69 -25.31 1.90
CA SER A 719 -2.40 -25.65 1.31
C SER A 719 -1.28 -24.77 1.91
N VAL A 720 -0.29 -25.42 2.50
CA VAL A 720 0.85 -24.77 3.20
C VAL A 720 1.89 -24.24 2.20
N ASP A 721 1.46 -23.30 1.35
CA ASP A 721 2.31 -22.33 0.64
C ASP A 721 1.51 -21.18 -0.03
N ASP A 722 0.17 -21.18 0.08
CA ASP A 722 -0.72 -20.39 -0.80
C ASP A 722 -0.90 -18.89 -0.43
N PHE A 723 0.05 -18.28 0.30
CA PHE A 723 0.15 -16.81 0.43
C PHE A 723 0.45 -16.11 -0.92
N ARG A 724 0.74 -16.89 -1.98
CA ARG A 724 0.87 -16.45 -3.38
C ARG A 724 -0.18 -17.06 -4.32
N SER A 725 -1.31 -17.56 -3.81
CA SER A 725 -2.35 -18.17 -4.64
C SER A 725 -2.75 -17.24 -5.80
N PRO A 726 -2.66 -17.69 -7.06
CA PRO A 726 -2.99 -16.82 -8.19
C PRO A 726 -4.45 -16.41 -8.09
N LEU A 727 -4.72 -15.10 -8.09
CA LEU A 727 -6.05 -14.51 -7.83
C LEU A 727 -7.17 -15.05 -8.76
N TYR A 728 -6.76 -15.76 -9.81
CA TYR A 728 -7.57 -16.43 -10.80
C TYR A 728 -7.03 -17.83 -11.12
N LYS A 729 -7.93 -18.82 -11.20
CA LYS A 729 -7.63 -20.16 -11.75
C LYS A 729 -8.41 -20.35 -13.05
N ASN A 730 -7.75 -20.76 -14.12
CA ASN A 730 -8.41 -21.07 -15.38
C ASN A 730 -8.89 -22.53 -15.35
N VAL A 731 -10.11 -22.78 -15.83
CA VAL A 731 -10.66 -24.11 -16.09
C VAL A 731 -11.36 -24.11 -17.44
N GLU A 732 -11.34 -25.22 -18.16
CA GLU A 732 -12.01 -25.33 -19.44
C GLU A 732 -13.45 -25.81 -19.26
N VAL A 733 -14.39 -25.19 -19.97
CA VAL A 733 -15.81 -25.55 -19.98
C VAL A 733 -16.30 -25.54 -21.41
N ASN A 734 -16.64 -26.72 -21.96
CA ASN A 734 -17.14 -26.90 -23.32
C ASN A 734 -16.25 -26.21 -24.39
N GLY A 735 -14.93 -26.40 -24.31
CA GLY A 735 -13.96 -25.80 -25.23
C GLY A 735 -13.61 -24.33 -24.95
N ILE A 736 -14.14 -23.72 -23.88
CA ILE A 736 -13.92 -22.31 -23.54
C ILE A 736 -13.27 -22.18 -22.16
N THR A 737 -12.14 -21.46 -22.10
CA THR A 737 -11.43 -21.15 -20.86
C THR A 737 -12.23 -20.18 -19.99
N VAL A 738 -12.78 -20.68 -18.88
CA VAL A 738 -13.51 -19.92 -17.86
C VAL A 738 -12.58 -19.60 -16.69
N ARG A 739 -12.52 -18.31 -16.32
CA ARG A 739 -11.63 -17.78 -15.28
C ARG A 739 -12.33 -17.77 -13.91
N MET A 740 -12.12 -18.81 -13.10
CA MET A 740 -12.53 -18.85 -11.69
C MET A 740 -11.79 -17.77 -10.89
N LYS A 741 -12.41 -17.23 -9.84
CA LYS A 741 -11.81 -16.26 -8.91
C LYS A 741 -11.74 -16.82 -7.51
N TRP A 742 -10.69 -16.53 -6.75
CA TRP A 742 -10.63 -16.86 -5.32
C TRP A 742 -11.74 -16.14 -4.52
N CYS A 743 -12.20 -16.74 -3.42
CA CYS A 743 -13.10 -16.09 -2.47
C CYS A 743 -12.49 -16.05 -1.06
N VAL A 744 -12.02 -14.88 -0.64
CA VAL A 744 -11.44 -14.70 0.71
C VAL A 744 -12.41 -15.05 1.85
N THR A 745 -13.71 -14.75 1.71
CA THR A 745 -14.71 -14.99 2.77
C THR A 745 -15.06 -16.47 2.92
N CYS A 746 -15.17 -17.20 1.82
CA CYS A 746 -15.54 -18.62 1.83
C CYS A 746 -14.34 -19.58 1.70
N ARG A 747 -13.12 -19.03 1.49
CA ARG A 747 -11.83 -19.71 1.36
C ARG A 747 -11.74 -20.79 0.26
N PHE A 748 -12.32 -20.54 -0.92
CA PHE A 748 -12.20 -21.44 -2.08
C PHE A 748 -12.23 -20.69 -3.42
N TYR A 749 -11.73 -21.34 -4.48
CA TYR A 749 -11.92 -20.87 -5.86
C TYR A 749 -13.38 -21.06 -6.28
N ARG A 750 -14.08 -19.95 -6.57
CA ARG A 750 -15.50 -19.95 -6.95
C ARG A 750 -15.69 -20.76 -8.24
N PRO A 751 -16.51 -21.83 -8.25
CA PRO A 751 -16.84 -22.58 -9.45
C PRO A 751 -17.40 -21.70 -10.58
N PRO A 752 -17.35 -22.16 -11.84
CA PRO A 752 -18.03 -21.48 -12.94
C PRO A 752 -19.47 -21.05 -12.56
N ARG A 753 -19.84 -19.82 -12.92
CA ARG A 753 -21.13 -19.16 -12.59
C ARG A 753 -21.42 -18.90 -11.11
N SER A 754 -20.64 -19.42 -10.16
CA SER A 754 -20.78 -19.10 -8.73
C SER A 754 -20.32 -17.67 -8.42
N SER A 755 -20.90 -17.00 -7.41
CA SER A 755 -20.46 -15.66 -6.96
C SER A 755 -20.76 -15.42 -5.48
N HIS A 756 -19.93 -14.62 -4.80
CA HIS A 756 -20.17 -14.22 -3.40
C HIS A 756 -21.21 -13.10 -3.34
N CYS A 757 -22.31 -13.34 -2.62
CA CYS A 757 -23.24 -12.29 -2.26
C CYS A 757 -22.85 -11.70 -0.91
N SER A 758 -22.59 -10.39 -0.85
CA SER A 758 -22.28 -9.66 0.39
C SER A 758 -23.48 -9.52 1.34
N VAL A 759 -24.71 -9.75 0.88
CA VAL A 759 -25.93 -9.69 1.71
C VAL A 759 -26.22 -11.03 2.38
N CYS A 760 -26.13 -12.13 1.63
CA CYS A 760 -26.24 -13.50 2.16
C CYS A 760 -24.93 -13.98 2.85
N ASP A 761 -23.86 -13.18 2.77
CA ASP A 761 -22.45 -13.46 3.10
C ASP A 761 -21.96 -14.89 2.76
N LYS A 762 -22.36 -15.36 1.58
CA LYS A 762 -22.02 -16.68 1.04
C LYS A 762 -21.78 -16.64 -0.46
N CYS A 763 -20.93 -17.54 -0.94
CA CYS A 763 -20.93 -17.93 -2.34
C CYS A 763 -22.20 -18.72 -2.64
N ILE A 764 -22.90 -18.33 -3.70
CA ILE A 764 -24.10 -18.99 -4.21
C ILE A 764 -23.76 -19.63 -5.55
N ASP A 765 -24.15 -20.88 -5.76
CA ASP A 765 -24.03 -21.55 -7.04
C ASP A 765 -24.97 -20.95 -8.09
N CYS A 766 -24.48 -20.81 -9.32
CA CYS A 766 -25.14 -20.15 -10.45
C CYS A 766 -25.87 -18.85 -10.02
N PHE A 767 -25.16 -18.00 -9.28
CA PHE A 767 -25.72 -16.80 -8.66
C PHE A 767 -26.35 -15.87 -9.68
N ASP A 768 -27.65 -15.63 -9.53
CA ASP A 768 -28.42 -14.76 -10.41
C ASP A 768 -28.48 -13.33 -9.90
N HIS A 769 -29.02 -13.13 -8.70
CA HIS A 769 -28.97 -11.86 -7.97
C HIS A 769 -29.31 -12.10 -6.48
N HIS A 770 -29.28 -11.04 -5.67
CA HIS A 770 -29.95 -11.03 -4.36
C HIS A 770 -31.24 -10.23 -4.50
N CYS A 771 -32.38 -10.80 -4.08
CA CYS A 771 -33.70 -10.24 -4.32
C CYS A 771 -34.33 -9.79 -2.99
N PRO A 772 -34.46 -8.46 -2.74
CA PRO A 772 -35.09 -7.96 -1.52
C PRO A 772 -36.55 -8.41 -1.37
N TRP A 773 -37.29 -8.51 -2.48
CA TRP A 773 -38.72 -8.85 -2.52
C TRP A 773 -39.05 -10.31 -2.13
N VAL A 774 -38.05 -11.19 -2.09
CA VAL A 774 -38.19 -12.55 -1.50
C VAL A 774 -37.21 -12.78 -0.33
N HIS A 775 -36.51 -11.73 0.12
CA HIS A 775 -35.51 -11.76 1.19
C HIS A 775 -34.49 -12.92 1.09
N ASN A 776 -34.10 -13.29 -0.14
CA ASN A 776 -33.19 -14.41 -0.39
C ASN A 776 -32.26 -14.11 -1.58
N CYS A 777 -31.15 -14.84 -1.65
CA CYS A 777 -30.38 -14.94 -2.88
C CYS A 777 -31.14 -15.81 -3.89
N VAL A 778 -31.06 -15.48 -5.19
CA VAL A 778 -31.58 -16.30 -6.29
C VAL A 778 -30.39 -16.99 -6.95
N GLY A 779 -30.45 -18.32 -7.05
CA GLY A 779 -29.35 -19.16 -7.54
C GLY A 779 -29.82 -20.54 -7.99
N ARG A 780 -28.86 -21.46 -8.22
CA ARG A 780 -29.07 -22.79 -8.83
C ARG A 780 -30.32 -23.51 -8.37
N ARG A 781 -30.57 -23.52 -7.06
CA ARG A 781 -31.60 -24.38 -6.44
C ARG A 781 -32.99 -23.76 -6.43
N ASN A 782 -33.11 -22.42 -6.29
CA ASN A 782 -34.41 -21.74 -6.15
C ASN A 782 -34.85 -20.92 -7.39
N TYR A 783 -33.99 -20.71 -8.39
CA TYR A 783 -34.30 -19.91 -9.59
C TYR A 783 -35.62 -20.32 -10.27
N ARG A 784 -35.91 -21.63 -10.37
CA ARG A 784 -37.14 -22.12 -11.01
C ARG A 784 -38.42 -21.62 -10.33
N TYR A 785 -38.43 -21.57 -9.00
CA TYR A 785 -39.56 -21.07 -8.22
C TYR A 785 -39.67 -19.55 -8.35
N PHE A 786 -38.55 -18.82 -8.36
CA PHE A 786 -38.55 -17.38 -8.62
C PHE A 786 -39.09 -17.02 -10.02
N PHE A 787 -38.71 -17.80 -11.06
CA PHE A 787 -39.18 -17.59 -12.42
C PHE A 787 -40.67 -17.92 -12.58
N LEU A 788 -41.13 -19.05 -12.02
CA LEU A 788 -42.56 -19.40 -12.00
C LEU A 788 -43.40 -18.40 -11.17
N PHE A 789 -42.86 -17.88 -10.06
CA PHE A 789 -43.47 -16.79 -9.29
C PHE A 789 -43.76 -15.57 -10.18
N LEU A 790 -42.80 -15.10 -10.99
CA LEU A 790 -43.00 -13.97 -11.90
C LEU A 790 -44.07 -14.25 -12.98
N ILE A 791 -44.09 -15.46 -13.54
CA ILE A 791 -45.08 -15.87 -14.53
C ILE A 791 -46.49 -15.90 -13.92
N PHE A 792 -46.68 -16.60 -12.80
CA PHE A 792 -47.99 -16.68 -12.15
C PHE A 792 -48.44 -15.34 -11.56
N LEU A 793 -47.53 -14.49 -11.07
CA LEU A 793 -47.86 -13.12 -10.65
C LEU A 793 -48.40 -12.30 -11.83
N THR A 794 -47.76 -12.40 -13.00
CA THR A 794 -48.20 -11.71 -14.22
C THR A 794 -49.56 -12.22 -14.70
N LEU A 795 -49.77 -13.54 -14.73
CA LEU A 795 -51.06 -14.13 -15.11
C LEU A 795 -52.19 -13.73 -14.15
N HIS A 796 -51.93 -13.82 -12.85
CA HIS A 796 -52.85 -13.41 -11.77
C HIS A 796 -53.24 -11.93 -11.88
N MET A 797 -52.26 -11.06 -12.05
CA MET A 797 -52.50 -9.62 -12.23
C MET A 797 -53.33 -9.30 -13.49
N ILE A 798 -53.04 -9.93 -14.63
CA ILE A 798 -53.79 -9.73 -15.88
C ILE A 798 -55.22 -10.28 -15.76
N SER A 799 -55.39 -11.41 -15.06
CA SER A 799 -56.68 -12.04 -14.79
C SER A 799 -57.58 -11.15 -13.93
N ILE A 800 -57.11 -10.71 -12.75
CA ILE A 800 -57.81 -9.74 -11.89
C ILE A 800 -58.14 -8.45 -12.65
N PHE A 801 -57.19 -7.89 -13.42
CA PHE A 801 -57.46 -6.67 -14.19
C PHE A 801 -58.57 -6.87 -15.23
N SER A 802 -58.54 -7.97 -15.98
CA SER A 802 -59.53 -8.30 -16.99
C SER A 802 -60.92 -8.52 -16.37
N LEU A 803 -60.98 -9.19 -15.23
CA LEU A 803 -62.21 -9.46 -14.49
C LEU A 803 -62.82 -8.19 -13.88
N CYS A 804 -62.00 -7.36 -13.22
CA CYS A 804 -62.43 -6.04 -12.73
C CYS A 804 -62.87 -5.10 -13.88
N LEU A 805 -62.16 -5.09 -15.00
CA LEU A 805 -62.54 -4.28 -16.17
C LEU A 805 -63.88 -4.74 -16.77
N THR A 806 -64.09 -6.05 -16.91
CA THR A 806 -65.36 -6.62 -17.39
C THR A 806 -66.51 -6.29 -16.44
N PHE A 807 -66.31 -6.42 -15.13
CA PHE A 807 -67.27 -6.04 -14.10
C PHE A 807 -67.64 -4.56 -14.17
N CYS A 808 -66.65 -3.66 -14.24
CA CYS A 808 -66.87 -2.22 -14.34
C CYS A 808 -67.62 -1.82 -15.61
N LEU A 809 -67.24 -2.38 -16.78
CA LEU A 809 -67.90 -2.09 -18.05
C LEU A 809 -69.35 -2.60 -18.09
N THR A 810 -69.58 -3.86 -17.69
CA THR A 810 -70.94 -4.45 -17.72
C THR A 810 -71.87 -3.86 -16.65
N THR A 811 -71.34 -3.41 -15.51
CA THR A 811 -72.12 -2.69 -14.50
C THR A 811 -72.42 -1.25 -14.92
N GLY A 812 -71.41 -0.53 -15.42
CA GLY A 812 -71.52 0.88 -15.81
C GLY A 812 -72.47 1.15 -16.99
N VAL A 813 -72.72 0.13 -17.82
CA VAL A 813 -73.74 0.16 -18.90
C VAL A 813 -75.17 0.01 -18.36
N ASN A 814 -75.38 -0.68 -17.23
CA ASN A 814 -76.71 -1.08 -16.76
C ASN A 814 -77.24 -0.27 -15.56
N LEU A 815 -76.40 0.27 -14.68
CA LEU A 815 -76.84 0.91 -13.43
C LEU A 815 -76.15 2.27 -13.16
N ARG A 816 -76.85 3.37 -13.43
CA ARG A 816 -76.37 4.75 -13.21
C ARG A 816 -76.20 5.18 -11.75
N HIS A 817 -76.53 4.34 -10.76
CA HIS A 817 -76.60 4.73 -9.35
C HIS A 817 -75.71 3.90 -8.39
N GLU A 818 -74.97 2.89 -8.85
CA GLU A 818 -74.16 2.00 -7.98
C GLU A 818 -72.65 2.27 -7.97
N TYR A 819 -72.18 3.41 -8.51
CA TYR A 819 -70.75 3.76 -8.61
C TYR A 819 -70.01 3.89 -7.27
N LEU A 820 -70.74 4.01 -6.15
CA LEU A 820 -70.21 4.05 -4.78
C LEU A 820 -70.28 2.68 -4.06
N SER A 821 -70.69 1.62 -4.76
CA SER A 821 -70.75 0.28 -4.17
C SER A 821 -69.34 -0.26 -3.84
N PRO A 822 -69.14 -0.96 -2.69
CA PRO A 822 -67.86 -1.56 -2.32
C PRO A 822 -67.18 -2.41 -3.41
N PRO A 823 -67.85 -3.31 -4.17
CA PRO A 823 -67.19 -4.05 -5.24
C PRO A 823 -66.69 -3.16 -6.38
N TYR A 824 -67.42 -2.10 -6.75
CA TYR A 824 -67.04 -1.19 -7.84
C TYR A 824 -65.84 -0.33 -7.43
N LEU A 825 -65.87 0.24 -6.23
CA LEU A 825 -64.73 0.99 -5.67
C LEU A 825 -63.49 0.10 -5.50
N CYS A 826 -63.65 -1.14 -5.03
CA CYS A 826 -62.56 -2.11 -4.93
C CYS A 826 -61.97 -2.44 -6.32
N SER A 827 -62.82 -2.65 -7.33
CA SER A 827 -62.39 -2.93 -8.70
C SER A 827 -61.56 -1.78 -9.28
N LEU A 828 -61.98 -0.52 -9.09
CA LEU A 828 -61.21 0.64 -9.52
C LEU A 828 -59.84 0.74 -8.83
N ILE A 829 -59.77 0.47 -7.52
CA ILE A 829 -58.51 0.47 -6.75
C ILE A 829 -57.58 -0.64 -7.26
N LEU A 830 -58.08 -1.86 -7.46
CA LEU A 830 -57.30 -2.98 -7.99
C LEU A 830 -56.79 -2.71 -9.42
N MET A 831 -57.61 -2.09 -10.28
CA MET A 831 -57.20 -1.68 -11.62
C MET A 831 -56.13 -0.57 -11.60
N GLY A 832 -56.25 0.41 -10.69
CA GLY A 832 -55.23 1.45 -10.49
C GLY A 832 -53.89 0.88 -10.00
N LEU A 833 -53.94 -0.06 -9.04
CA LEU A 833 -52.76 -0.79 -8.58
C LEU A 833 -52.14 -1.66 -9.68
N PHE A 834 -52.95 -2.29 -10.53
CA PHE A 834 -52.46 -2.99 -11.71
C PHE A 834 -51.69 -2.05 -12.65
N VAL A 835 -52.26 -0.89 -13.02
CA VAL A 835 -51.60 0.06 -13.93
C VAL A 835 -50.28 0.59 -13.36
N LEU A 836 -50.20 0.80 -12.04
CA LEU A 836 -48.96 1.22 -11.36
C LEU A 836 -47.86 0.14 -11.39
N LEU A 837 -48.24 -1.15 -11.36
CA LEU A 837 -47.32 -2.27 -11.12
C LEU A 837 -47.07 -3.16 -12.35
N CYS A 838 -47.90 -3.06 -13.40
CA CYS A 838 -47.82 -3.93 -14.57
C CYS A 838 -46.52 -3.70 -15.38
N PHE A 839 -46.09 -2.45 -15.58
CA PHE A 839 -44.88 -2.13 -16.34
C PHE A 839 -43.61 -2.78 -15.75
N PRO A 840 -43.27 -2.62 -14.45
CA PRO A 840 -42.11 -3.29 -13.88
C PRO A 840 -42.27 -4.82 -13.80
N ILE A 841 -43.46 -5.36 -13.51
CA ILE A 841 -43.65 -6.81 -13.31
C ILE A 841 -43.67 -7.58 -14.64
N ILE A 842 -44.38 -7.08 -15.66
CA ILE A 842 -44.38 -7.67 -17.00
C ILE A 842 -43.00 -7.50 -17.64
N GLY A 843 -42.36 -6.33 -17.47
CA GLY A 843 -41.00 -6.08 -17.94
C GLY A 843 -39.96 -7.03 -17.32
N LEU A 844 -40.02 -7.25 -16.01
CA LEU A 844 -39.15 -8.21 -15.31
C LEU A 844 -39.42 -9.66 -15.75
N THR A 845 -40.68 -10.04 -15.94
CA THR A 845 -41.06 -11.37 -16.43
C THR A 845 -40.52 -11.62 -17.84
N GLY A 846 -40.72 -10.68 -18.77
CA GLY A 846 -40.16 -10.75 -20.13
C GLY A 846 -38.62 -10.76 -20.15
N PHE A 847 -37.97 -9.99 -19.29
CA PHE A 847 -36.52 -10.02 -19.11
C PHE A 847 -36.02 -11.40 -18.67
N HIS A 848 -36.65 -12.03 -17.67
CA HIS A 848 -36.28 -13.37 -17.24
C HIS A 848 -36.58 -14.46 -18.29
N VAL A 849 -37.62 -14.32 -19.12
CA VAL A 849 -37.84 -15.20 -20.28
C VAL A 849 -36.64 -15.12 -21.25
N VAL A 850 -36.17 -13.91 -21.57
CA VAL A 850 -34.99 -13.71 -22.43
C VAL A 850 -33.71 -14.27 -21.81
N LEU A 851 -33.53 -14.16 -20.49
CA LEU A 851 -32.40 -14.75 -19.77
C LEU A 851 -32.41 -16.28 -19.83
N VAL A 852 -33.55 -16.91 -19.53
CA VAL A 852 -33.74 -18.37 -19.59
C VAL A 852 -33.45 -18.89 -20.99
N VAL A 853 -34.09 -18.31 -22.02
CA VAL A 853 -33.90 -18.72 -23.43
C VAL A 853 -32.44 -18.63 -23.87
N ARG A 854 -31.66 -17.67 -23.34
CA ARG A 854 -30.22 -17.47 -23.64
C ARG A 854 -29.26 -18.22 -22.70
N ALA A 855 -29.78 -18.98 -21.74
CA ALA A 855 -29.04 -19.62 -20.64
C ALA A 855 -28.10 -18.67 -19.88
N ARG A 856 -28.52 -17.42 -19.65
CA ARG A 856 -27.76 -16.41 -18.89
C ARG A 856 -28.42 -16.13 -17.55
N THR A 857 -27.62 -15.79 -16.54
CA THR A 857 -28.12 -15.17 -15.31
C THR A 857 -28.21 -13.64 -15.43
N THR A 858 -28.99 -13.00 -14.55
CA THR A 858 -29.05 -11.55 -14.39
C THR A 858 -27.66 -10.98 -14.11
N ASN A 859 -26.93 -11.57 -13.16
CA ASN A 859 -25.51 -11.31 -12.89
C ASN A 859 -24.65 -11.36 -14.16
N GLU A 860 -24.75 -12.41 -14.98
CA GLU A 860 -24.00 -12.51 -16.23
C GLU A 860 -24.36 -11.42 -17.24
N GLN A 861 -25.64 -11.12 -17.43
CA GLN A 861 -26.12 -10.10 -18.36
C GLN A 861 -25.73 -8.68 -17.92
N VAL A 862 -25.86 -8.36 -16.63
CA VAL A 862 -25.50 -7.05 -16.05
C VAL A 862 -23.98 -6.86 -16.02
N THR A 863 -23.21 -7.88 -15.63
CA THR A 863 -21.72 -7.83 -15.65
C THR A 863 -21.11 -8.02 -17.04
N GLY A 864 -21.92 -8.03 -18.10
CA GLY A 864 -21.46 -8.06 -19.49
C GLY A 864 -20.75 -9.36 -19.92
N LYS A 865 -20.88 -10.44 -19.16
CA LYS A 865 -20.29 -11.74 -19.50
C LYS A 865 -20.91 -12.22 -20.82
N PHE A 866 -20.07 -12.74 -21.72
CA PHE A 866 -20.47 -13.19 -23.05
C PHE A 866 -21.10 -12.08 -23.93
N ARG A 867 -20.67 -10.81 -23.80
CA ARG A 867 -21.01 -9.74 -24.77
C ARG A 867 -20.31 -9.90 -26.13
N SER A 868 -19.11 -10.47 -26.14
CA SER A 868 -18.23 -10.58 -27.32
C SER A 868 -17.91 -12.03 -27.75
N GLY A 869 -18.67 -13.02 -27.27
CA GLY A 869 -18.38 -14.42 -27.55
C GLY A 869 -19.51 -15.38 -27.15
N TYR A 870 -19.34 -16.66 -27.51
CA TYR A 870 -20.29 -17.74 -27.24
C TYR A 870 -20.54 -17.93 -25.74
N ASN A 871 -21.77 -18.34 -25.38
CA ASN A 871 -22.10 -18.73 -24.01
C ASN A 871 -21.91 -20.25 -23.86
N PRO A 872 -20.86 -20.76 -23.20
CA PRO A 872 -20.59 -22.21 -23.10
C PRO A 872 -21.67 -22.99 -22.33
N PHE A 873 -22.64 -22.30 -21.71
CA PHE A 873 -23.72 -22.90 -20.93
C PHE A 873 -25.08 -22.95 -21.67
N THR A 874 -25.14 -22.63 -22.96
CA THR A 874 -26.37 -22.71 -23.77
C THR A 874 -26.49 -24.04 -24.50
N GLU A 875 -27.66 -24.66 -24.43
CA GLU A 875 -27.96 -25.95 -25.10
C GLU A 875 -29.05 -25.81 -26.18
N GLY A 876 -29.54 -24.58 -26.42
CA GLY A 876 -30.60 -24.25 -27.36
C GLY A 876 -31.85 -23.71 -26.65
N CYS A 877 -32.66 -22.90 -27.33
CA CYS A 877 -33.76 -22.15 -26.70
C CYS A 877 -34.73 -23.03 -25.90
N TRP A 878 -35.12 -24.17 -26.46
CA TRP A 878 -36.06 -25.12 -25.84
C TRP A 878 -35.39 -25.97 -24.76
N GLN A 879 -34.16 -26.42 -25.01
CA GLN A 879 -33.33 -27.15 -24.04
C GLN A 879 -33.11 -26.30 -22.79
N ASN A 880 -32.77 -25.01 -22.95
CA ASN A 880 -32.56 -24.07 -21.87
C ASN A 880 -33.83 -23.86 -21.02
N LEU A 881 -35.01 -23.77 -21.67
CA LEU A 881 -36.29 -23.64 -20.99
C LEU A 881 -36.65 -24.92 -20.20
N ALA A 882 -36.52 -26.09 -20.83
CA ALA A 882 -36.69 -27.38 -20.17
C ALA A 882 -35.70 -27.58 -19.02
N LYS A 883 -34.46 -27.08 -19.17
CA LYS A 883 -33.41 -27.12 -18.14
C LYS A 883 -33.72 -26.24 -16.94
N ALA A 884 -34.38 -25.10 -17.15
CA ALA A 884 -34.81 -24.18 -16.10
C ALA A 884 -36.07 -24.66 -15.34
N LEU A 885 -36.99 -25.34 -16.02
CA LEU A 885 -38.30 -25.73 -15.46
C LEU A 885 -38.38 -27.20 -15.02
N CYS A 886 -37.85 -28.12 -15.82
CA CYS A 886 -38.14 -29.55 -15.74
C CYS A 886 -36.99 -30.42 -15.18
N THR A 887 -35.87 -29.82 -14.76
CA THR A 887 -34.77 -30.58 -14.15
C THR A 887 -35.09 -31.05 -12.72
N SER A 888 -34.43 -32.12 -12.30
CA SER A 888 -34.40 -32.55 -10.90
C SER A 888 -33.83 -31.44 -10.00
N GLN A 889 -34.25 -31.43 -8.73
CA GLN A 889 -33.76 -30.47 -7.75
C GLN A 889 -32.27 -30.71 -7.49
N TYR A 890 -31.44 -29.67 -7.64
CA TYR A 890 -30.03 -29.77 -7.28
C TYR A 890 -29.86 -30.04 -5.77
N PRO A 891 -28.93 -30.92 -5.36
CA PRO A 891 -28.72 -31.28 -3.96
C PRO A 891 -28.28 -30.07 -3.12
N ASN A 892 -28.45 -30.18 -1.80
CA ASN A 892 -27.82 -29.27 -0.84
C ASN A 892 -26.31 -29.58 -0.74
N TYR A 893 -25.50 -28.55 -0.53
CA TYR A 893 -24.12 -28.76 -0.10
C TYR A 893 -24.10 -28.95 1.42
N GLU A 894 -23.79 -30.16 1.89
CA GLU A 894 -23.56 -30.43 3.31
C GLU A 894 -22.08 -30.25 3.68
N LEU A 895 -21.82 -29.89 4.93
CA LEU A 895 -20.49 -30.03 5.51
C LEU A 895 -20.27 -31.52 5.81
N PRO A 896 -19.17 -32.16 5.38
CA PRO A 896 -18.87 -33.53 5.72
C PRO A 896 -18.86 -33.70 7.25
N LYS A 897 -19.62 -34.69 7.73
CA LYS A 897 -19.64 -35.09 9.14
C LYS A 897 -18.23 -35.50 9.54
N LYS A 898 -17.77 -35.12 10.74
CA LYS A 898 -16.42 -35.44 11.23
C LYS A 898 -16.16 -36.94 11.17
N VAL A 899 -15.37 -37.39 10.20
CA VAL A 899 -14.84 -38.76 10.16
C VAL A 899 -13.83 -38.89 11.30
N ALA A 900 -14.08 -39.80 12.24
CA ALA A 900 -13.19 -40.06 13.36
C ALA A 900 -12.04 -40.96 12.89
N LEU A 901 -10.97 -40.36 12.37
CA LEU A 901 -9.80 -41.11 11.89
C LEU A 901 -8.93 -41.60 13.05
N LYS A 902 -8.56 -42.88 12.99
CA LYS A 902 -7.53 -43.46 13.85
C LYS A 902 -6.20 -42.74 13.59
N GLN A 903 -5.53 -42.30 14.66
CA GLN A 903 -4.14 -41.87 14.55
C GLN A 903 -3.27 -43.10 14.30
N SER A 904 -2.38 -43.04 13.32
CA SER A 904 -1.17 -43.87 13.32
C SER A 904 -0.09 -43.14 14.11
N ASP A 905 0.78 -43.90 14.77
CA ASP A 905 1.85 -43.32 15.57
C ASP A 905 2.96 -42.73 14.69
N SER A 906 3.28 -41.46 14.93
CA SER A 906 4.53 -40.84 14.48
C SER A 906 5.24 -40.23 15.69
N LEU A 907 6.43 -40.77 15.98
CA LEU A 907 7.27 -40.34 17.09
C LEU A 907 7.78 -38.92 16.85
N SER A 908 7.66 -38.06 17.86
CA SER A 908 8.23 -36.72 17.88
C SER A 908 8.89 -36.46 19.24
N VAL A 909 10.13 -35.98 19.23
CA VAL A 909 10.90 -35.71 20.44
C VAL A 909 10.54 -34.31 20.95
N LEU A 910 10.01 -34.24 22.17
CA LEU A 910 9.61 -33.00 22.82
C LEU A 910 10.68 -32.55 23.81
N TYR A 911 11.30 -31.38 23.55
CA TYR A 911 12.12 -30.69 24.53
C TYR A 911 11.26 -29.76 25.38
N VAL A 912 11.43 -29.81 26.70
CA VAL A 912 10.71 -28.97 27.67
C VAL A 912 11.74 -28.35 28.61
N PRO A 913 11.70 -27.04 28.89
CA PRO A 913 12.58 -26.41 29.88
C PRO A 913 12.23 -26.87 31.30
N ASP A 914 13.25 -27.14 32.12
CA ASP A 914 13.05 -27.48 33.53
C ASP A 914 12.77 -26.21 34.34
N ASN A 915 11.64 -26.16 35.05
CA ASN A 915 11.14 -24.95 35.70
C ASN A 915 11.82 -24.61 37.04
N ASN A 916 12.79 -25.41 37.50
CA ASN A 916 13.35 -25.33 38.86
C ASN A 916 14.85 -25.00 38.93
N SER A 917 15.24 -23.79 38.51
CA SER A 917 16.24 -23.00 39.26
C SER A 917 16.28 -21.53 38.84
N LYS A 918 16.14 -20.61 39.80
CA LYS A 918 16.51 -19.20 39.62
C LYS A 918 17.93 -18.95 40.12
N LYS A 919 18.91 -18.96 39.20
CA LYS A 919 20.17 -18.19 39.25
C LYS A 919 20.95 -18.39 37.93
N ASP A 920 21.79 -17.42 37.61
CA ASP A 920 22.94 -17.52 36.70
C ASP A 920 22.68 -17.86 35.20
N GLY A 921 21.49 -17.54 34.68
CA GLY A 921 21.32 -17.04 33.31
C GLY A 921 21.31 -18.05 32.13
N HIS A 922 21.55 -19.34 32.36
CA HIS A 922 21.49 -20.37 31.31
C HIS A 922 20.47 -21.48 31.61
N ILE A 923 19.74 -21.92 30.58
CA ILE A 923 18.68 -22.95 30.68
C ILE A 923 19.16 -24.24 29.99
N PRO A 924 19.42 -25.34 30.72
CA PRO A 924 19.64 -26.65 30.14
C PRO A 924 18.30 -27.34 29.77
N MET A 925 18.32 -28.23 28.78
CA MET A 925 17.16 -29.04 28.39
C MET A 925 17.47 -30.53 28.47
N ARG A 926 16.44 -31.36 28.71
CA ARG A 926 16.58 -32.81 28.94
C ARG A 926 15.54 -33.61 28.14
N ASN A 927 15.95 -34.75 27.61
CA ASN A 927 15.06 -35.67 26.86
C ASN A 927 14.29 -36.60 27.80
N MET A 928 13.06 -36.95 27.42
CA MET A 928 12.27 -38.06 27.99
C MET A 928 11.69 -38.94 26.87
N ILE A 929 11.61 -40.25 27.14
CA ILE A 929 11.02 -41.27 26.25
C ILE A 929 10.23 -42.26 27.12
N THR A 930 8.98 -42.54 26.76
CA THR A 930 8.15 -43.60 27.36
C THR A 930 7.13 -44.13 26.34
N VAL A 931 6.61 -45.35 26.56
CA VAL A 931 6.11 -46.24 25.49
C VAL A 931 4.81 -46.96 25.87
N SER A 932 4.01 -47.29 24.84
CA SER A 932 2.90 -48.27 24.75
C SER A 932 1.56 -48.05 25.49
N SER A 933 0.54 -48.75 24.98
CA SER A 933 -0.84 -48.82 25.48
C SER A 933 -1.41 -50.26 25.29
N PRO A 934 -2.52 -50.64 25.95
CA PRO A 934 -3.19 -51.92 25.70
C PRO A 934 -4.65 -51.80 25.15
N GLN A 935 -4.83 -52.38 23.96
CA GLN A 935 -6.00 -53.10 23.39
C GLN A 935 -7.45 -52.90 23.91
N ASN A 936 -8.36 -52.62 22.96
CA ASN A 936 -9.57 -53.40 22.66
C ASN A 936 -9.96 -53.08 21.19
N LYS A 937 -10.09 -54.03 20.26
CA LYS A 937 -11.04 -55.15 20.09
C LYS A 937 -12.40 -54.77 19.46
N ASP A 938 -12.78 -55.65 18.53
CA ASP A 938 -14.08 -55.91 17.92
C ASP A 938 -14.76 -54.80 17.08
N VAL A 939 -14.67 -54.98 15.75
CA VAL A 939 -15.57 -54.43 14.73
C VAL A 939 -15.94 -55.57 13.80
N ALA A 940 -17.23 -55.76 13.54
CA ALA A 940 -17.74 -56.74 12.58
C ALA A 940 -18.49 -56.05 11.43
N ASN A 941 -18.22 -56.51 10.21
CA ASN A 941 -19.13 -56.77 9.08
C ASN A 941 -20.33 -55.83 8.77
N VAL A 942 -20.69 -55.55 7.50
CA VAL A 942 -20.00 -55.59 6.18
C VAL A 942 -20.96 -54.98 5.13
N THR A 943 -20.48 -54.14 4.18
CA THR A 943 -21.19 -53.63 2.96
C THR A 943 -22.54 -52.90 3.16
N VAL A 944 -23.01 -52.03 2.26
CA VAL A 944 -22.53 -51.56 0.94
C VAL A 944 -22.25 -50.05 1.02
#